data_AF-A0A2E7JFB4-F1
#
_entry.id   AF-A0A2E7JFB4-F1
#
_cell.length_a   1.000
_cell.length_b   1.000
_cell.length_c   1.000
_cell.angle_alpha   90.00
_cell.angle_beta   90.00
_cell.angle_gamma   90.00
#
_symmetry.space_group_name_H-M   'P 1'
#
loop_
_entity.id
_entity.type
_entity.pdbx_description
1 polymer ?
#
loop_
_entity_poly.entity_id
_entity_poly.type
_entity_poly.pdbx_seq_one_letter_code
_entity_poly.pdbx_strand_id
1 'polypeptide(L)'
;MTTILLHRPVASHPDLERLHLFAGRHLGEDEFDQQQNYAEARLSPILKQQLPGVVSGLHVRSRGERGPVDDIQLAVSPGSAVTSTGAALTLESPLYCTWQDLVEEYRDRKQVSNASGVFYLTLHQSQSHIDPPNVDPCQRTAFDPTRDTRLVTLASLRLRRLDIDTQKIKTEPPHRLQNTICADRVDLDFARQFPNSVPLALVAINDQNKTTLLWVSEEAGRYESNNASGYLTLLNQTQAAFRQLVTLRNEGSNHQLTLKKFLDKHLQLDYLPASGQLPLSWLEDIASKKPKMHGLPAYLGVDVIPVAADGINELVHRHLPRRVIDLTQPAGDRIRLLLAMKRSVYKPDLLDIPELDNDLELDLYRYCQKAYMRWYDWKEVFYSLYYIAPTSDSKYDNKLTAEDVNSLNLPEPAKSPLLPDALFNRVIVAAMKRFALEDSENAPYPYDRTEFEIPKFFENWAPEIDEERMPPIPDRPEKHGLIGQYAITEKDLDTTEEKIRDERKKLEATRDILLLKRQQLDSQTVALAALAGGVAGDGKGMQVARWLPYASLNTDNLPTEKSSIATSVATSSTSSVKVATDSKTTADTQYRIAEREMLSLEEQKKRELLGTRDYQYTEAIKGTIYTKIEPDKYSAFELTLNKDRIDRLQIPTASVSKPAFNAKEFSFGVMDHISPDINEYKKIYSGMHDILTTVLDIFEEPDATDLHTKLTGLSTELKSPSNLETDIINETNNKYTGLPAEGKPTKAHFGNLIANQRRYEAIFTAGKILTRWISVVENRYNESEQTLQTLLRTQKELIATQEKRKAEIVRTRQTLRHLDSIADEALGDYTVAQQLVDEDWQRVYKEYKERTRVLTTQVEGLYYVRVRQAEISRPLADPLPLRRDNPGDLVPGCSLDDDADLPEALLPFWQATLEIPAGHWRAISPFAARLNTQPNIDYLAQLRQVRMTKAYPELPVLKAKVATSYANAAMRSIEDSPAFVELAANSKKRVQRWASLPLQMTDFVPAHKVAEVLSLEDLNNHSHRILRRASRTLQEKLEQCQLCLQNVLGSLPGSIRLRWGQLAEDNRLPVEAISRWPGLKKAEELDFNTTRTLAELIEWWFKQLGENADSDSRQAMRDMVRAAVIYASLGNPQEIVKGSIFSPPRRMAFGERFSVSLNQIVRIGKTLQLLNKEQEVAAELTIEEHDESSTRVKITKVLREDIDFKDNITVIGRVR
;
A
#
# COMPACT_ATOMS: atom_id res chain seq x y z
N MET A 1 91.10 -27.63 -28.07
CA MET A 1 90.80 -29.08 -28.06
C MET A 1 89.81 -29.34 -29.18
N THR A 2 90.22 -30.04 -30.22
CA THR A 2 89.30 -30.68 -31.18
C THR A 2 88.72 -31.89 -30.46
N THR A 3 87.43 -31.83 -30.13
CA THR A 3 86.69 -32.88 -29.43
C THR A 3 86.70 -34.18 -30.24
N ILE A 4 87.34 -35.22 -29.71
CA ILE A 4 87.23 -36.58 -30.23
C ILE A 4 86.00 -37.20 -29.58
N LEU A 5 84.92 -37.39 -30.35
CA LEU A 5 83.71 -38.04 -29.87
C LEU A 5 83.94 -39.55 -29.78
N LEU A 6 83.90 -40.10 -28.57
CA LEU A 6 84.09 -41.54 -28.29
C LEU A 6 82.85 -42.40 -28.61
N HIS A 7 81.77 -41.79 -29.11
CA HIS A 7 80.53 -42.46 -29.49
C HIS A 7 80.27 -42.29 -30.99
N ARG A 8 79.72 -43.34 -31.63
CA ARG A 8 79.26 -43.25 -33.03
C ARG A 8 78.26 -42.08 -33.15
N PRO A 9 78.53 -41.07 -34.00
CA PRO A 9 77.50 -40.09 -34.32
C PRO A 9 76.34 -40.82 -34.99
N VAL A 10 75.15 -40.72 -34.43
CA VAL A 10 73.93 -41.18 -35.10
C VAL A 10 73.47 -40.04 -35.98
N ALA A 11 73.31 -40.29 -37.28
CA ALA A 11 72.77 -39.29 -38.19
C ALA A 11 71.36 -38.90 -37.72
N SER A 12 71.13 -37.61 -37.50
CA SER A 12 69.79 -37.05 -37.53
C SER A 12 69.33 -37.20 -38.99
N HIS A 13 68.37 -38.01 -39.38
CA HIS A 13 67.92 -38.23 -40.77
C HIS A 13 68.73 -39.26 -41.61
N PRO A 14 68.03 -40.24 -42.25
CA PRO A 14 68.64 -41.18 -43.19
C PRO A 14 69.18 -40.50 -44.46
N ASP A 15 68.68 -39.32 -44.84
CA ASP A 15 69.24 -38.52 -45.95
C ASP A 15 70.57 -37.84 -45.58
N LEU A 16 70.94 -37.82 -44.29
CA LEU A 16 72.27 -37.44 -43.84
C LEU A 16 73.23 -38.64 -43.83
N GLU A 17 72.80 -39.84 -44.25
CA GLU A 17 73.70 -40.85 -44.80
C GLU A 17 74.05 -40.47 -46.25
N ARG A 18 75.19 -40.95 -46.77
CA ARG A 18 75.59 -40.65 -48.16
C ARG A 18 74.49 -41.14 -49.12
N LEU A 19 73.73 -40.22 -49.69
CA LEU A 19 72.62 -40.49 -50.60
C LEU A 19 73.13 -41.35 -51.79
N HIS A 20 72.58 -42.55 -51.90
CA HIS A 20 72.86 -43.45 -53.01
C HIS A 20 72.01 -43.06 -54.22
N LEU A 21 72.47 -42.07 -54.98
CA LEU A 21 71.83 -41.72 -56.27
C LEU A 21 71.90 -42.90 -57.27
N PHE A 22 72.88 -43.79 -57.10
CA PHE A 22 73.05 -45.05 -57.83
C PHE A 22 73.62 -46.14 -56.91
N ALA A 23 73.39 -47.41 -57.22
CA ALA A 23 74.01 -48.52 -56.50
C ALA A 23 75.55 -48.42 -56.57
N GLY A 24 76.21 -48.30 -55.41
CA GLY A 24 77.67 -48.33 -55.28
C GLY A 24 78.44 -47.02 -55.52
N ARG A 25 77.76 -45.89 -55.77
CA ARG A 25 78.40 -44.56 -55.75
C ARG A 25 77.76 -43.67 -54.70
N HIS A 26 78.61 -43.07 -53.87
CA HIS A 26 78.23 -42.11 -52.86
C HIS A 26 78.47 -40.67 -53.36
N LEU A 27 77.70 -39.71 -52.87
CA LEU A 27 78.07 -38.28 -52.95
C LEU A 27 79.45 -38.06 -52.30
N GLY A 28 80.32 -37.33 -53.00
CA GLY A 28 81.62 -36.90 -52.48
C GLY A 28 81.48 -35.83 -51.38
N GLU A 29 82.55 -35.59 -50.62
CA GLU A 29 82.60 -34.57 -49.55
C GLU A 29 82.23 -33.17 -50.09
N ASP A 30 82.83 -32.75 -51.21
CA ASP A 30 82.52 -31.49 -51.88
C ASP A 30 81.05 -31.35 -52.29
N GLU A 31 80.42 -32.45 -52.70
CA GLU A 31 79.02 -32.45 -53.17
C GLU A 31 78.05 -32.41 -51.98
N PHE A 32 78.39 -33.05 -50.86
CA PHE A 32 77.64 -32.98 -49.61
C PHE A 32 77.76 -31.60 -48.96
N ASP A 33 78.96 -31.01 -48.95
CA ASP A 33 79.20 -29.64 -48.49
C ASP A 33 78.43 -28.64 -49.36
N GLN A 34 78.39 -28.84 -50.68
CA GLN A 34 77.57 -28.03 -51.59
C GLN A 34 76.07 -28.19 -51.30
N GLN A 35 75.59 -29.39 -51.01
CA GLN A 35 74.19 -29.63 -50.66
C GLN A 35 73.80 -28.93 -49.35
N GLN A 36 74.65 -29.03 -48.32
CA GLN A 36 74.43 -28.37 -47.04
C GLN A 36 74.49 -26.83 -47.19
N ASN A 37 75.50 -26.31 -47.89
CA ASN A 37 75.60 -24.88 -48.21
C ASN A 37 74.40 -24.39 -49.03
N TYR A 38 73.90 -25.20 -49.97
CA TYR A 38 72.72 -24.88 -50.77
C TYR A 38 71.45 -24.81 -49.91
N ALA A 39 71.26 -25.79 -49.00
CA ALA A 39 70.13 -25.80 -48.07
C ALA A 39 70.18 -24.60 -47.10
N GLU A 40 71.33 -24.33 -46.50
CA GLU A 40 71.54 -23.16 -45.63
C GLU A 40 71.30 -21.85 -46.38
N ALA A 41 71.81 -21.71 -47.61
CA ALA A 41 71.60 -20.53 -48.44
C ALA A 41 70.13 -20.30 -48.82
N ARG A 42 69.36 -21.37 -49.07
CA ARG A 42 67.92 -21.30 -49.38
C ARG A 42 67.06 -20.99 -48.16
N LEU A 43 67.40 -21.55 -47.00
CA LEU A 43 66.65 -21.36 -45.75
C LEU A 43 66.99 -20.03 -45.07
N SER A 44 68.23 -19.54 -45.20
CA SER A 44 68.70 -18.30 -44.58
C SER A 44 67.77 -17.08 -44.78
N PRO A 45 67.30 -16.73 -46.00
CA PRO A 45 66.42 -15.57 -46.18
C PRO A 45 65.04 -15.74 -45.52
N ILE A 46 64.54 -16.98 -45.39
CA ILE A 46 63.26 -17.28 -44.74
C ILE A 46 63.43 -17.21 -43.21
N LEU A 47 64.50 -17.80 -42.68
CA LEU A 47 64.77 -17.87 -41.25
C LEU A 47 65.24 -16.54 -40.67
N LYS A 48 65.89 -15.67 -41.47
CA LYS A 48 66.22 -14.29 -41.08
C LYS A 48 64.99 -13.40 -40.85
N GLN A 49 63.83 -13.78 -41.39
CA GLN A 49 62.56 -13.10 -41.15
C GLN A 49 61.87 -13.61 -39.87
N GLN A 50 62.29 -14.76 -39.33
CA GLN A 50 61.81 -15.32 -38.08
C GLN A 50 62.62 -14.80 -36.90
N LEU A 51 62.00 -14.74 -35.72
CA LEU A 51 62.70 -14.35 -34.49
C LEU A 51 63.50 -15.52 -33.90
N PRO A 52 64.62 -15.25 -33.21
CA PRO A 52 65.37 -16.31 -32.55
C PRO A 52 64.55 -16.94 -31.42
N GLY A 53 64.56 -18.28 -31.34
CA GLY A 53 63.82 -19.02 -30.33
C GLY A 53 63.46 -20.44 -30.77
N VAL A 54 62.84 -21.18 -29.87
CA VAL A 54 62.35 -22.54 -30.10
C VAL A 54 61.08 -22.48 -30.97
N VAL A 55 61.03 -23.31 -32.01
CA VAL A 55 59.86 -23.43 -32.91
C VAL A 55 58.97 -24.60 -32.47
N SER A 56 59.58 -25.73 -32.12
CA SER A 56 58.86 -26.92 -31.66
C SER A 56 59.75 -27.81 -30.80
N GLY A 57 59.17 -28.54 -29.84
CA GLY A 57 59.91 -29.50 -29.01
C GLY A 57 61.00 -28.87 -28.13
N LEU A 58 62.15 -29.53 -28.02
CA LEU A 58 63.31 -29.10 -27.19
C LEU A 58 63.01 -28.89 -25.70
N HIS A 59 62.10 -29.69 -25.14
CA HIS A 59 61.76 -29.66 -23.72
C HIS A 59 62.88 -30.23 -22.86
N VAL A 60 63.09 -29.64 -21.68
CA VAL A 60 64.16 -30.03 -20.76
C VAL A 60 63.57 -30.86 -19.62
N ARG A 61 64.03 -32.11 -19.47
CA ARG A 61 63.64 -32.98 -18.35
C ARG A 61 64.87 -33.29 -17.50
N SER A 62 64.79 -33.02 -16.20
CA SER A 62 65.82 -33.38 -15.22
C SER A 62 65.27 -34.43 -14.26
N ARG A 63 65.95 -35.57 -14.11
CA ARG A 63 65.55 -36.62 -13.16
C ARG A 63 66.20 -36.32 -11.81
N GLY A 64 65.44 -35.68 -10.92
CA GLY A 64 65.94 -35.02 -9.72
C GLY A 64 66.06 -33.51 -9.96
N GLU A 65 65.29 -32.70 -9.22
CA GLU A 65 65.22 -31.24 -9.42
C GLU A 65 66.29 -30.48 -8.65
N ARG A 66 66.84 -31.08 -7.58
CA ARG A 66 67.86 -30.51 -6.70
C ARG A 66 68.76 -31.60 -6.14
N GLY A 67 70.06 -31.33 -6.02
CA GLY A 67 70.99 -32.30 -5.44
C GLY A 67 72.42 -32.18 -5.98
N PRO A 68 73.30 -33.15 -5.60
CA PRO A 68 74.63 -33.27 -6.18
C PRO A 68 74.53 -33.48 -7.69
N VAL A 69 75.41 -32.82 -8.42
CA VAL A 69 75.40 -32.82 -9.89
C VAL A 69 75.70 -34.20 -10.50
N ASP A 70 76.40 -35.07 -9.77
CA ASP A 70 76.80 -36.43 -10.20
C ASP A 70 75.61 -37.40 -10.36
N ASP A 71 74.49 -37.15 -9.68
CA ASP A 71 73.35 -38.07 -9.60
C ASP A 71 72.17 -37.69 -10.53
N ILE A 72 72.25 -36.53 -11.20
CA ILE A 72 71.14 -35.93 -11.93
C ILE A 72 71.38 -36.01 -13.44
N GLN A 73 70.54 -36.78 -14.12
CA GLN A 73 70.55 -36.89 -15.58
C GLN A 73 69.62 -35.85 -16.22
N LEU A 74 70.13 -35.20 -17.27
CA LEU A 74 69.43 -34.24 -18.10
C LEU A 74 69.07 -34.87 -19.44
N ALA A 75 67.82 -34.69 -19.87
CA ALA A 75 67.34 -35.11 -21.18
C ALA A 75 66.65 -33.94 -21.89
N VAL A 76 67.01 -33.70 -23.15
CA VAL A 76 66.33 -32.72 -24.01
C VAL A 76 65.57 -33.46 -25.10
N SER A 77 64.27 -33.18 -25.24
CA SER A 77 63.45 -33.83 -26.26
C SER A 77 63.82 -33.36 -27.67
N PRO A 78 63.57 -34.18 -28.71
CA PRO A 78 63.64 -33.73 -30.09
C PRO A 78 62.83 -32.46 -30.34
N GLY A 79 63.25 -31.66 -31.31
CA GLY A 79 62.61 -30.40 -31.69
C GLY A 79 63.46 -29.53 -32.62
N SER A 80 62.98 -28.31 -32.88
CA SER A 80 63.62 -27.36 -33.77
C SER A 80 63.59 -25.94 -33.22
N ALA A 81 64.57 -25.13 -33.59
CA ALA A 81 64.71 -23.74 -33.17
C ALA A 81 65.42 -22.90 -34.24
N VAL A 82 65.29 -21.58 -34.12
CA VAL A 82 65.97 -20.59 -34.97
C VAL A 82 66.95 -19.81 -34.11
N THR A 83 68.18 -19.69 -34.58
CA THR A 83 69.25 -18.93 -33.90
C THR A 83 69.19 -17.44 -34.28
N SER A 84 69.86 -16.58 -33.51
CA SER A 84 69.92 -15.13 -33.78
C SER A 84 70.61 -14.76 -35.10
N THR A 85 71.38 -15.68 -35.68
CA THR A 85 72.04 -15.54 -36.99
C THR A 85 71.13 -15.97 -38.15
N GLY A 86 69.91 -16.46 -37.87
CA GLY A 86 68.97 -16.98 -38.86
C GLY A 86 69.33 -18.38 -39.36
N ALA A 87 70.03 -19.19 -38.56
CA ALA A 87 70.30 -20.60 -38.84
C ALA A 87 69.31 -21.51 -38.09
N ALA A 88 68.91 -22.62 -38.72
CA ALA A 88 68.08 -23.64 -38.10
C ALA A 88 68.90 -24.54 -37.18
N LEU A 89 68.37 -24.81 -35.99
CA LEU A 89 68.93 -25.74 -35.02
C LEU A 89 67.89 -26.84 -34.79
N THR A 90 68.19 -28.06 -35.23
CA THR A 90 67.30 -29.22 -35.11
C THR A 90 67.93 -30.33 -34.27
N LEU A 91 67.12 -30.93 -33.39
CA LEU A 91 67.46 -32.11 -32.62
C LEU A 91 66.43 -33.20 -32.95
N GLU A 92 66.84 -34.30 -33.57
CA GLU A 92 65.90 -35.36 -33.96
C GLU A 92 65.78 -36.49 -32.94
N SER A 93 66.87 -36.79 -32.22
CA SER A 93 66.91 -37.77 -31.14
C SER A 93 67.05 -37.08 -29.79
N PRO A 94 66.47 -37.62 -28.70
CA PRO A 94 66.66 -37.04 -27.38
C PRO A 94 68.15 -36.94 -27.02
N LEU A 95 68.58 -35.78 -26.54
CA LEU A 95 69.94 -35.55 -26.10
C LEU A 95 70.04 -35.82 -24.61
N TYR A 96 70.91 -36.76 -24.22
CA TYR A 96 71.18 -37.10 -22.82
C TYR A 96 72.55 -36.58 -22.40
N CYS A 97 72.62 -35.93 -21.23
CA CYS A 97 73.86 -35.40 -20.68
C CYS A 97 73.78 -35.41 -19.15
N THR A 98 74.91 -35.47 -18.44
CA THR A 98 74.93 -35.24 -16.99
C THR A 98 75.20 -33.77 -16.71
N TRP A 99 74.69 -33.26 -15.58
CA TRP A 99 75.01 -31.89 -15.16
C TRP A 99 76.53 -31.74 -14.88
N GLN A 100 77.22 -32.84 -14.55
CA GLN A 100 78.65 -32.84 -14.27
C GLN A 100 79.45 -32.51 -15.53
N ASP A 101 79.14 -33.19 -16.63
CA ASP A 101 79.77 -32.95 -17.94
C ASP A 101 79.61 -31.48 -18.37
N LEU A 102 78.43 -30.89 -18.16
CA LEU A 102 78.16 -29.48 -18.52
C LEU A 102 78.95 -28.48 -17.67
N VAL A 103 79.13 -28.77 -16.38
CA VAL A 103 79.91 -27.91 -15.48
C VAL A 103 81.40 -28.02 -15.79
N GLU A 104 81.90 -29.22 -16.04
CA GLU A 104 83.30 -29.47 -16.45
C GLU A 104 83.59 -28.82 -17.81
N GLU A 105 82.72 -28.97 -18.82
CA GLU A 105 82.86 -28.28 -20.11
C GLU A 105 82.92 -26.76 -19.92
N TYR A 106 82.08 -26.20 -19.03
CA TYR A 106 82.10 -24.77 -18.74
C TYR A 106 83.42 -24.32 -18.09
N ARG A 107 83.91 -25.05 -17.08
CA ARG A 107 85.17 -24.76 -16.40
C ARG A 107 86.35 -24.79 -17.37
N ASP A 108 86.43 -25.83 -18.20
CA ASP A 108 87.50 -26.01 -19.18
C ASP A 108 87.47 -24.92 -20.24
N ARG A 109 86.28 -24.56 -20.73
CA ARG A 109 86.13 -23.54 -21.78
C ARG A 109 86.43 -22.13 -21.28
N LYS A 110 86.02 -21.80 -20.06
CA LYS A 110 86.21 -20.46 -19.48
C LYS A 110 87.48 -20.33 -18.64
N GLN A 111 88.17 -21.43 -18.37
CA GLN A 111 89.36 -21.49 -17.51
C GLN A 111 89.08 -20.92 -16.11
N VAL A 112 87.98 -21.36 -15.49
CA VAL A 112 87.52 -20.89 -14.17
C VAL A 112 87.39 -22.06 -13.20
N SER A 113 87.84 -21.90 -11.96
CA SER A 113 87.76 -22.92 -10.91
C SER A 113 86.41 -23.00 -10.21
N ASN A 114 85.65 -21.90 -10.15
CA ASN A 114 84.34 -21.81 -9.49
C ASN A 114 83.21 -21.54 -10.51
N ALA A 115 82.29 -22.49 -10.64
CA ALA A 115 81.11 -22.44 -11.51
C ALA A 115 79.82 -21.94 -10.80
N SER A 116 79.93 -21.31 -9.63
CA SER A 116 78.77 -20.76 -8.91
C SER A 116 78.15 -19.59 -9.70
N GLY A 117 76.85 -19.66 -9.95
CA GLY A 117 76.14 -18.63 -10.71
C GLY A 117 74.78 -19.07 -11.22
N VAL A 118 74.10 -18.14 -11.90
CA VAL A 118 72.91 -18.41 -12.71
C VAL A 118 73.31 -18.48 -14.18
N PHE A 119 72.77 -19.44 -14.91
CA PHE A 119 73.11 -19.75 -16.29
C PHE A 119 71.86 -19.90 -17.14
N TYR A 120 71.94 -19.54 -18.42
CA TYR A 120 71.09 -20.13 -19.43
C TYR A 120 71.69 -21.46 -19.87
N LEU A 121 70.88 -22.52 -19.82
CA LEU A 121 71.12 -23.74 -20.57
C LEU A 121 70.76 -23.46 -22.02
N THR A 122 71.75 -23.50 -22.91
CA THR A 122 71.58 -23.21 -24.32
C THR A 122 71.86 -24.45 -25.14
N LEU A 123 71.10 -24.65 -26.21
CA LEU A 123 71.46 -25.58 -27.27
C LEU A 123 72.30 -24.82 -28.29
N HIS A 124 73.53 -25.28 -28.51
CA HIS A 124 74.51 -24.61 -29.35
C HIS A 124 74.82 -25.45 -30.58
N GLN A 125 74.82 -24.79 -31.72
CA GLN A 125 75.21 -25.35 -32.99
C GLN A 125 76.70 -25.06 -33.25
N SER A 126 77.49 -26.11 -33.44
CA SER A 126 78.90 -26.02 -33.83
C SER A 126 79.18 -26.94 -35.01
N GLN A 127 80.17 -26.59 -35.83
CA GLN A 127 80.66 -27.47 -36.89
C GLN A 127 81.85 -28.26 -36.36
N SER A 128 81.85 -29.58 -36.58
CA SER A 128 82.99 -30.44 -36.26
C SER A 128 83.21 -31.42 -37.40
N HIS A 129 84.47 -31.74 -37.65
CA HIS A 129 84.81 -32.87 -38.50
C HIS A 129 84.64 -34.16 -37.68
N ILE A 130 83.96 -35.15 -38.26
CA ILE A 130 83.75 -36.45 -37.65
C ILE A 130 84.16 -37.54 -38.63
N ASP A 131 84.77 -38.60 -38.10
CA ASP A 131 85.16 -39.76 -38.90
C ASP A 131 83.92 -40.60 -39.32
N PRO A 132 83.98 -41.27 -40.49
CA PRO A 132 82.91 -42.15 -40.95
C PRO A 132 82.71 -43.35 -40.02
N PRO A 133 81.49 -43.92 -39.98
CA PRO A 133 81.22 -45.09 -39.16
C PRO A 133 82.11 -46.26 -39.61
N ASN A 134 82.82 -46.89 -38.66
CA ASN A 134 83.78 -48.02 -38.80
C ASN A 134 85.28 -47.65 -38.90
N VAL A 135 85.68 -46.41 -38.63
CA VAL A 135 87.10 -46.02 -38.53
C VAL A 135 87.45 -45.71 -37.08
N ASP A 136 88.60 -46.20 -36.60
CA ASP A 136 89.09 -45.93 -35.24
C ASP A 136 89.37 -44.44 -35.04
N PRO A 137 88.92 -43.81 -33.94
CA PRO A 137 89.04 -42.37 -33.72
C PRO A 137 90.51 -41.92 -33.78
N CYS A 138 90.77 -40.78 -34.42
CA CYS A 138 92.13 -40.27 -34.59
C CYS A 138 92.75 -39.95 -33.22
N GLN A 139 93.84 -40.62 -32.86
CA GLN A 139 94.59 -40.30 -31.63
C GLN A 139 95.50 -39.05 -31.79
N ARG A 140 95.61 -38.50 -33.00
CA ARG A 140 96.45 -37.33 -33.28
C ARG A 140 95.61 -36.06 -33.11
N THR A 141 96.19 -35.06 -32.47
CA THR A 141 95.57 -33.74 -32.26
C THR A 141 95.61 -32.85 -33.50
N ALA A 142 96.44 -33.18 -34.50
CA ALA A 142 96.55 -32.47 -35.77
C ALA A 142 95.59 -33.06 -36.82
N PHE A 143 94.90 -32.18 -37.54
CA PHE A 143 93.98 -32.55 -38.64
C PHE A 143 94.77 -33.20 -39.79
N ASP A 144 94.33 -34.38 -40.22
CA ASP A 144 94.92 -35.12 -41.36
C ASP A 144 94.06 -34.88 -42.61
N PRO A 145 94.55 -34.12 -43.60
CA PRO A 145 93.77 -33.79 -44.80
C PRO A 145 93.56 -34.98 -45.75
N THR A 146 94.18 -36.13 -45.49
CA THR A 146 94.00 -37.35 -46.30
C THR A 146 93.00 -38.35 -45.70
N ARG A 147 92.52 -38.07 -44.49
CA ARG A 147 91.54 -38.88 -43.78
C ARG A 147 90.15 -38.50 -44.28
N ASP A 148 89.33 -39.49 -44.66
CA ASP A 148 87.92 -39.29 -45.00
C ASP A 148 87.22 -38.81 -43.73
N THR A 149 87.01 -37.50 -43.60
CA THR A 149 86.31 -36.88 -42.47
C THR A 149 85.13 -36.11 -43.01
N ARG A 150 84.05 -36.03 -42.25
CA ARG A 150 82.83 -35.35 -42.66
C ARG A 150 82.65 -34.10 -41.81
N LEU A 151 82.45 -32.94 -42.45
CA LEU A 151 81.96 -31.77 -41.74
C LEU A 151 80.50 -32.01 -41.32
N VAL A 152 80.23 -32.03 -40.02
CA VAL A 152 78.88 -32.23 -39.47
C VAL A 152 78.53 -31.07 -38.56
N THR A 153 77.28 -30.65 -38.68
CA THR A 153 76.68 -29.74 -37.72
C THR A 153 76.27 -30.50 -36.47
N LEU A 154 76.93 -30.22 -35.36
CA LEU A 154 76.66 -30.80 -34.05
C LEU A 154 75.85 -29.82 -33.20
N ALA A 155 74.77 -30.32 -32.61
CA ALA A 155 74.05 -29.65 -31.54
C ALA A 155 74.57 -30.16 -30.19
N SER A 156 75.07 -29.26 -29.34
CA SER A 156 75.53 -29.59 -27.98
C SER A 156 74.89 -28.66 -26.95
N LEU A 157 74.68 -29.16 -25.73
CA LEU A 157 74.22 -28.31 -24.63
C LEU A 157 75.38 -27.52 -24.04
N ARG A 158 75.12 -26.29 -23.62
CA ARG A 158 76.13 -25.40 -23.04
C ARG A 158 75.54 -24.50 -21.95
N LEU A 159 76.35 -24.24 -20.94
CA LEU A 159 76.04 -23.27 -19.89
C LEU A 159 76.55 -21.88 -20.26
N ARG A 160 75.67 -20.89 -20.18
CA ARG A 160 75.99 -19.48 -20.42
C ARG A 160 75.70 -18.65 -19.18
N ARG A 161 76.76 -18.22 -18.49
CA ARG A 161 76.66 -17.49 -17.21
C ARG A 161 76.00 -16.12 -17.40
N LEU A 162 75.16 -15.75 -16.44
CA LEU A 162 74.56 -14.43 -16.28
C LEU A 162 75.34 -13.61 -15.27
N ASP A 163 75.37 -12.29 -15.49
CA ASP A 163 75.99 -11.33 -14.58
C ASP A 163 75.06 -11.05 -13.39
N ILE A 164 74.98 -12.01 -12.47
CA ILE A 164 74.15 -11.97 -11.26
C ILE A 164 75.04 -12.27 -10.07
N ASP A 165 74.91 -11.47 -9.02
CA ASP A 165 75.66 -11.66 -7.78
C ASP A 165 75.36 -13.03 -7.17
N THR A 166 76.44 -13.79 -6.93
CA THR A 166 76.41 -15.12 -6.31
C THR A 166 75.82 -15.12 -4.90
N GLN A 167 75.81 -13.99 -4.18
CA GLN A 167 75.16 -13.88 -2.87
C GLN A 167 73.63 -13.92 -2.97
N LYS A 168 73.04 -13.37 -4.04
CA LYS A 168 71.59 -13.37 -4.27
C LYS A 168 71.03 -14.76 -4.45
N ILE A 169 71.79 -15.64 -5.09
CA ILE A 169 71.42 -17.06 -5.34
C ILE A 169 71.15 -17.83 -4.04
N LYS A 170 71.79 -17.42 -2.93
CA LYS A 170 71.64 -18.07 -1.62
C LYS A 170 70.60 -17.41 -0.72
N THR A 171 70.35 -16.13 -0.92
CA THR A 171 69.54 -15.28 -0.02
C THR A 171 68.12 -15.07 -0.54
N GLU A 172 67.95 -14.97 -1.86
CA GLU A 172 66.66 -14.76 -2.52
C GLU A 172 66.02 -16.09 -2.93
N PRO A 173 64.68 -16.21 -2.89
CA PRO A 173 64.03 -17.41 -3.40
C PRO A 173 64.14 -17.52 -4.92
N PRO A 174 64.18 -18.76 -5.46
CA PRO A 174 64.33 -19.02 -6.89
C PRO A 174 63.34 -18.29 -7.79
N HIS A 175 62.06 -18.25 -7.42
CA HIS A 175 60.99 -17.64 -8.24
C HIS A 175 61.14 -16.12 -8.36
N ARG A 176 61.65 -15.44 -7.32
CA ARG A 176 61.88 -13.99 -7.34
C ARG A 176 63.01 -13.65 -8.31
N LEU A 177 64.13 -14.38 -8.20
CA LEU A 177 65.28 -14.19 -9.07
C LEU A 177 64.95 -14.50 -10.54
N GLN A 178 64.20 -15.58 -10.79
CA GLN A 178 63.68 -15.92 -12.12
C GLN A 178 62.78 -14.82 -12.70
N ASN A 179 61.88 -14.27 -11.89
CA ASN A 179 60.93 -13.22 -12.29
C ASN A 179 61.66 -11.94 -12.73
N THR A 180 62.63 -11.48 -11.95
CA THR A 180 63.47 -10.31 -12.29
C THR A 180 64.25 -10.54 -13.57
N ILE A 181 64.87 -11.72 -13.74
CA ILE A 181 65.60 -12.07 -14.95
C ILE A 181 64.70 -12.06 -16.19
N CYS A 182 63.48 -12.59 -16.09
CA CYS A 182 62.53 -12.60 -17.20
C CYS A 182 62.06 -11.17 -17.52
N ALA A 183 61.74 -10.37 -16.50
CA ALA A 183 61.25 -8.99 -16.64
C ALA A 183 62.29 -8.03 -17.25
N ASP A 184 63.58 -8.27 -17.03
CA ASP A 184 64.66 -7.49 -17.63
C ASP A 184 64.94 -7.83 -19.10
N ARG A 185 64.43 -8.97 -19.61
CA ARG A 185 64.81 -9.56 -20.92
C ARG A 185 63.62 -9.78 -21.85
N VAL A 186 62.55 -9.07 -21.60
CA VAL A 186 61.26 -9.22 -22.29
C VAL A 186 61.32 -8.73 -23.74
N ASP A 187 62.25 -7.83 -24.04
CA ASP A 187 62.56 -7.29 -25.37
C ASP A 187 63.33 -8.27 -26.28
N LEU A 188 63.81 -9.39 -25.73
CA LEU A 188 64.59 -10.41 -26.43
C LEU A 188 65.95 -9.92 -26.96
N ASP A 189 66.42 -8.71 -26.60
CA ASP A 189 67.65 -8.13 -27.14
C ASP A 189 68.89 -8.96 -26.75
N PHE A 190 68.85 -9.61 -25.59
CA PHE A 190 69.92 -10.49 -25.11
C PHE A 190 70.17 -11.69 -26.04
N ALA A 191 69.16 -12.17 -26.79
CA ALA A 191 69.30 -13.34 -27.66
C ALA A 191 70.31 -13.13 -28.80
N ARG A 192 70.55 -11.87 -29.20
CA ARG A 192 71.58 -11.49 -30.18
C ARG A 192 73.00 -11.77 -29.68
N GLN A 193 73.19 -11.86 -28.35
CA GLN A 193 74.48 -12.15 -27.73
C GLN A 193 74.81 -13.65 -27.73
N PHE A 194 73.90 -14.50 -28.19
CA PHE A 194 74.04 -15.95 -28.31
C PHE A 194 74.06 -16.39 -29.79
N PRO A 195 75.17 -16.13 -30.53
CA PRO A 195 75.28 -16.57 -31.91
C PRO A 195 75.25 -18.10 -31.97
N ASN A 196 74.49 -18.64 -32.92
CA ASN A 196 74.33 -20.08 -33.14
C ASN A 196 73.82 -20.86 -31.90
N SER A 197 73.11 -20.18 -31.00
CA SER A 197 72.60 -20.77 -29.76
C SER A 197 71.17 -20.34 -29.46
N VAL A 198 70.40 -21.23 -28.83
CA VAL A 198 69.03 -20.94 -28.38
C VAL A 198 68.89 -21.32 -26.90
N PRO A 199 68.36 -20.43 -26.04
CA PRO A 199 68.12 -20.72 -24.63
C PRO A 199 66.95 -21.69 -24.46
N LEU A 200 67.16 -22.73 -23.63
CA LEU A 200 66.19 -23.78 -23.34
C LEU A 200 65.67 -23.72 -21.90
N ALA A 201 66.51 -23.36 -20.93
CA ALA A 201 66.14 -23.29 -19.52
C ALA A 201 67.06 -22.34 -18.74
N LEU A 202 66.62 -21.89 -17.57
CA LEU A 202 67.41 -21.14 -16.61
C LEU A 202 67.85 -22.08 -15.48
N VAL A 203 69.11 -21.98 -15.06
CA VAL A 203 69.75 -22.92 -14.12
C VAL A 203 70.53 -22.15 -13.08
N ALA A 204 70.46 -22.58 -11.81
CA ALA A 204 71.38 -22.09 -10.77
C ALA A 204 72.23 -23.21 -10.18
N ILE A 205 73.53 -22.92 -10.08
CA ILE A 205 74.56 -23.86 -9.61
C ILE A 205 75.33 -23.21 -8.46
N ASN A 206 75.59 -23.99 -7.42
CA ASN A 206 76.45 -23.62 -6.30
C ASN A 206 77.66 -24.56 -6.24
N ASP A 207 78.84 -23.98 -6.30
CA ASP A 207 80.13 -24.65 -6.50
C ASP A 207 81.16 -24.15 -5.48
N GLN A 208 80.91 -24.45 -4.20
CA GLN A 208 81.80 -24.08 -3.08
C GLN A 208 82.58 -25.25 -2.52
N ASN A 209 81.91 -26.37 -2.22
CA ASN A 209 82.52 -27.59 -1.67
C ASN A 209 82.22 -28.81 -2.56
N LYS A 210 80.93 -29.09 -2.79
CA LYS A 210 80.44 -30.05 -3.78
C LYS A 210 79.54 -29.29 -4.77
N THR A 211 79.72 -29.52 -6.07
CA THR A 211 78.88 -28.91 -7.11
C THR A 211 77.43 -29.38 -6.91
N THR A 212 76.54 -28.45 -6.64
CA THR A 212 75.11 -28.74 -6.38
C THR A 212 74.23 -27.94 -7.31
N LEU A 213 73.23 -28.62 -7.88
CA LEU A 213 72.17 -28.02 -8.67
C LEU A 213 71.09 -27.49 -7.72
N LEU A 214 70.87 -26.17 -7.72
CA LEU A 214 69.89 -25.54 -6.84
C LEU A 214 68.48 -25.55 -7.42
N TRP A 215 68.35 -25.32 -8.73
CA TRP A 215 67.09 -25.39 -9.46
C TRP A 215 67.33 -25.29 -10.97
N VAL A 216 66.37 -25.78 -11.74
CA VAL A 216 66.26 -25.67 -13.20
C VAL A 216 64.83 -25.23 -13.50
N SER A 217 64.65 -24.22 -14.35
CA SER A 217 63.33 -23.79 -14.81
C SER A 217 63.32 -23.63 -16.33
N GLU A 218 62.53 -24.47 -16.99
CA GLU A 218 62.23 -24.31 -18.42
C GLU A 218 61.36 -23.06 -18.63
N GLU A 219 60.41 -22.80 -17.73
CA GLU A 219 59.41 -21.74 -17.85
C GLU A 219 60.02 -20.33 -17.83
N ALA A 220 61.11 -20.13 -17.08
CA ALA A 220 61.83 -18.87 -16.98
C ALA A 220 62.98 -18.72 -18.01
N GLY A 221 63.26 -19.77 -18.80
CA GLY A 221 64.45 -19.83 -19.65
C GLY A 221 64.23 -20.22 -21.09
N ARG A 222 63.02 -20.67 -21.44
CA ARG A 222 62.64 -21.05 -22.80
C ARG A 222 61.99 -19.88 -23.51
N TYR A 223 62.56 -19.53 -24.67
CA TYR A 223 62.06 -18.47 -25.54
C TYR A 223 61.63 -19.08 -26.87
N GLU A 224 60.40 -18.81 -27.28
CA GLU A 224 59.81 -19.29 -28.53
C GLU A 224 60.16 -18.36 -29.70
N SER A 225 60.09 -18.87 -30.93
CA SER A 225 60.25 -18.06 -32.14
C SER A 225 58.98 -17.25 -32.43
N ASN A 226 58.71 -16.24 -31.59
CA ASN A 226 57.50 -15.40 -31.66
C ASN A 226 57.80 -13.94 -31.23
N ASN A 227 57.08 -12.97 -31.81
CA ASN A 227 57.18 -11.53 -31.50
C ASN A 227 56.94 -11.20 -30.03
N ALA A 228 56.11 -11.98 -29.34
CA ALA A 228 55.82 -11.79 -27.91
C ALA A 228 56.63 -12.74 -27.00
N SER A 229 57.67 -13.40 -27.50
CA SER A 229 58.33 -14.48 -26.75
C SER A 229 58.82 -14.08 -25.38
N GLY A 230 59.51 -12.94 -25.23
CA GLY A 230 59.99 -12.54 -23.91
C GLY A 230 58.85 -12.31 -22.92
N TYR A 231 57.73 -11.75 -23.39
CA TYR A 231 56.52 -11.57 -22.57
C TYR A 231 55.85 -12.90 -22.24
N LEU A 232 55.86 -13.86 -23.17
CA LEU A 232 55.36 -15.23 -22.94
C LEU A 232 56.21 -15.98 -21.92
N THR A 233 57.54 -15.84 -21.95
CA THR A 233 58.44 -16.43 -20.94
C THR A 233 58.15 -15.86 -19.56
N LEU A 234 57.96 -14.54 -19.43
CA LEU A 234 57.54 -13.94 -18.15
C LEU A 234 56.15 -14.43 -17.69
N LEU A 235 55.19 -14.58 -18.61
CA LEU A 235 53.87 -15.14 -18.31
C LEU A 235 53.97 -16.59 -17.82
N ASN A 236 54.77 -17.43 -18.50
CA ASN A 236 54.95 -18.84 -18.13
C ASN A 236 55.63 -18.97 -16.77
N GLN A 237 56.66 -18.16 -16.50
CA GLN A 237 57.34 -18.10 -15.21
C GLN A 237 56.39 -17.70 -14.08
N THR A 238 55.59 -16.64 -14.28
CA THR A 238 54.63 -16.17 -13.27
C THR A 238 53.52 -17.19 -13.02
N GLN A 239 53.00 -17.85 -14.06
CA GLN A 239 52.04 -18.94 -13.90
C GLN A 239 52.64 -20.14 -13.15
N ALA A 240 53.89 -20.50 -13.42
CA ALA A 240 54.58 -21.57 -12.69
C ALA A 240 54.75 -21.22 -11.21
N ALA A 241 55.13 -19.99 -10.89
CA ALA A 241 55.21 -19.49 -9.51
C ALA A 241 53.84 -19.55 -8.80
N PHE A 242 52.75 -19.15 -9.47
CA PHE A 242 51.41 -19.25 -8.89
C PHE A 242 50.98 -20.70 -8.64
N ARG A 243 51.26 -21.63 -9.55
CA ARG A 243 50.96 -23.06 -9.34
C ARG A 243 51.69 -23.61 -8.11
N GLN A 244 52.97 -23.26 -7.95
CA GLN A 244 53.75 -23.64 -6.76
C GLN A 244 53.20 -23.04 -5.46
N LEU A 245 52.70 -21.79 -5.50
CA LEU A 245 52.08 -21.17 -4.33
C LEU A 245 50.76 -21.85 -3.93
N VAL A 246 49.95 -22.23 -4.92
CA VAL A 246 48.71 -22.97 -4.67
C VAL A 246 49.00 -24.34 -4.05
N THR A 247 50.04 -25.06 -4.53
CA THR A 247 50.44 -26.34 -3.92
C THR A 247 50.95 -26.14 -2.49
N LEU A 248 51.79 -25.13 -2.24
CA LEU A 248 52.31 -24.81 -0.89
C LEU A 248 51.21 -24.43 0.12
N ARG A 249 50.13 -23.80 -0.35
CA ARG A 249 48.96 -23.47 0.49
C ARG A 249 48.16 -24.70 0.89
N ASN A 250 48.12 -25.71 0.01
CA ASN A 250 47.41 -26.96 0.24
C ASN A 250 48.18 -27.94 1.16
N GLU A 251 49.44 -27.65 1.47
CA GLU A 251 50.23 -28.39 2.47
C GLU A 251 49.79 -28.01 3.91
N GLY A 252 49.50 -29.01 4.75
CA GLY A 252 48.71 -28.86 5.98
C GLY A 252 49.24 -27.91 7.07
N SER A 253 50.52 -27.53 7.05
CA SER A 253 51.10 -26.58 8.01
C SER A 253 50.76 -25.11 7.71
N ASN A 254 50.40 -24.78 6.47
CA ASN A 254 50.15 -23.39 6.04
C ASN A 254 48.66 -22.99 6.06
N HIS A 255 47.75 -23.96 6.28
CA HIS A 255 46.29 -23.73 6.29
C HIS A 255 45.80 -22.90 7.48
N GLN A 256 46.60 -22.79 8.55
CA GLN A 256 46.27 -22.01 9.76
C GLN A 256 46.51 -20.49 9.59
N LEU A 257 47.23 -20.06 8.54
CA LEU A 257 47.49 -18.66 8.25
C LEU A 257 46.34 -18.06 7.42
N THR A 258 45.93 -16.83 7.72
CA THR A 258 45.01 -16.09 6.84
C THR A 258 45.65 -15.88 5.47
N LEU A 259 44.85 -15.87 4.40
CA LEU A 259 45.34 -15.77 3.03
C LEU A 259 46.30 -14.60 2.82
N LYS A 260 45.95 -13.43 3.35
CA LYS A 260 46.79 -12.24 3.32
C LYS A 260 48.19 -12.49 3.90
N LYS A 261 48.26 -13.05 5.12
CA LYS A 261 49.54 -13.34 5.80
C LYS A 261 50.36 -14.41 5.06
N PHE A 262 49.69 -15.37 4.42
CA PHE A 262 50.36 -16.37 3.60
C PHE A 262 50.98 -15.75 2.34
N LEU A 263 50.23 -14.92 1.61
CA LEU A 263 50.72 -14.27 0.39
C LEU A 263 51.84 -13.26 0.69
N ASP A 264 51.71 -12.45 1.74
CA ASP A 264 52.75 -11.50 2.16
C ASP A 264 54.10 -12.20 2.43
N LYS A 265 54.07 -13.44 2.91
CA LYS A 265 55.27 -14.22 3.22
C LYS A 265 55.85 -14.96 2.00
N HIS A 266 54.99 -15.48 1.11
CA HIS A 266 55.39 -16.47 0.10
C HIS A 266 55.34 -15.97 -1.35
N LEU A 267 54.54 -14.96 -1.69
CA LEU A 267 54.32 -14.55 -3.09
C LEU A 267 55.59 -13.99 -3.76
N GLN A 268 56.39 -13.18 -3.05
CA GLN A 268 57.72 -12.66 -3.41
C GLN A 268 58.01 -12.50 -4.93
N LEU A 269 57.08 -11.91 -5.69
CA LEU A 269 57.26 -11.55 -7.10
C LEU A 269 57.44 -10.03 -7.20
N ASP A 270 58.44 -9.60 -7.95
CA ASP A 270 58.75 -8.18 -8.14
C ASP A 270 58.00 -7.59 -9.36
N TYR A 271 57.67 -8.43 -10.35
CA TYR A 271 57.09 -8.02 -11.63
C TYR A 271 55.94 -8.93 -12.09
N LEU A 272 54.92 -8.34 -12.71
CA LEU A 272 53.85 -9.05 -13.41
C LEU A 272 53.86 -8.75 -14.91
N PRO A 273 53.57 -9.73 -15.79
CA PRO A 273 53.30 -9.45 -17.19
C PRO A 273 52.10 -8.50 -17.31
N ALA A 274 51.96 -7.82 -18.45
CA ALA A 274 50.87 -6.86 -18.61
C ALA A 274 49.47 -7.49 -18.70
N SER A 275 49.38 -8.81 -18.88
CA SER A 275 48.14 -9.56 -18.79
C SER A 275 48.44 -11.02 -18.44
N GLY A 276 47.53 -11.67 -17.71
CA GLY A 276 47.70 -13.06 -17.32
C GLY A 276 46.53 -13.58 -16.49
N GLN A 277 46.73 -14.74 -15.88
CA GLN A 277 45.75 -15.40 -15.00
C GLN A 277 46.17 -15.25 -13.54
N LEU A 278 45.22 -14.98 -12.65
CA LEU A 278 45.41 -14.98 -11.20
C LEU A 278 44.62 -16.13 -10.56
N PRO A 279 45.04 -16.64 -9.39
CA PRO A 279 44.23 -17.59 -8.64
C PRO A 279 42.90 -16.96 -8.21
N LEU A 280 41.77 -17.60 -8.55
CA LEU A 280 40.44 -17.11 -8.19
C LEU A 280 40.26 -16.93 -6.68
N SER A 281 40.92 -17.77 -5.88
CA SER A 281 40.88 -17.71 -4.41
C SER A 281 41.52 -16.47 -3.80
N TRP A 282 42.17 -15.60 -4.59
CA TRP A 282 42.70 -14.31 -4.12
C TRP A 282 41.66 -13.20 -4.09
N LEU A 283 40.52 -13.40 -4.75
CA LEU A 283 39.38 -12.49 -4.72
C LEU A 283 38.32 -13.06 -3.76
N GLU A 284 38.18 -12.43 -2.61
CA GLU A 284 37.18 -12.78 -1.59
C GLU A 284 35.96 -11.85 -1.69
N ASP A 285 34.79 -12.39 -1.35
CA ASP A 285 33.51 -11.67 -1.34
C ASP A 285 33.20 -10.96 -2.68
N ILE A 286 33.34 -11.67 -3.80
CA ILE A 286 33.13 -11.13 -5.17
C ILE A 286 31.79 -10.40 -5.31
N ALA A 287 30.74 -10.92 -4.67
CA ALA A 287 29.40 -10.35 -4.73
C ALA A 287 29.20 -9.09 -3.85
N SER A 288 30.13 -8.79 -2.95
CA SER A 288 30.03 -7.64 -2.02
C SER A 288 30.22 -6.30 -2.74
N LYS A 289 29.75 -5.20 -2.11
CA LYS A 289 30.05 -3.81 -2.51
C LYS A 289 31.54 -3.50 -2.56
N LYS A 290 32.35 -4.20 -1.75
CA LYS A 290 33.79 -3.99 -1.65
C LYS A 290 34.51 -5.35 -1.72
N PRO A 291 34.66 -5.95 -2.91
CA PRO A 291 35.39 -7.20 -3.05
C PRO A 291 36.83 -7.01 -2.57
N LYS A 292 37.36 -8.01 -1.87
CA LYS A 292 38.71 -7.93 -1.28
C LYS A 292 39.67 -8.71 -2.16
N MET A 293 40.67 -8.03 -2.67
CA MET A 293 41.75 -8.63 -3.44
C MET A 293 42.98 -8.77 -2.54
N HIS A 294 43.55 -9.97 -2.45
CA HIS A 294 44.78 -10.25 -1.69
C HIS A 294 45.98 -10.54 -2.61
N GLY A 295 47.18 -10.12 -2.20
CA GLY A 295 48.44 -10.44 -2.92
C GLY A 295 48.92 -9.39 -3.92
N LEU A 296 48.22 -8.26 -4.10
CA LEU A 296 48.70 -7.12 -4.89
C LEU A 296 48.96 -5.93 -3.98
N PRO A 297 49.95 -5.07 -4.30
CA PRO A 297 50.25 -3.88 -3.52
C PRO A 297 49.09 -2.88 -3.51
N ALA A 298 48.88 -2.19 -2.39
CA ALA A 298 47.78 -1.24 -2.23
C ALA A 298 47.85 0.00 -3.15
N TYR A 299 49.03 0.32 -3.69
CA TYR A 299 49.21 1.44 -4.61
C TYR A 299 48.85 1.10 -6.07
N LEU A 300 48.65 -0.19 -6.40
CA LEU A 300 48.24 -0.63 -7.73
C LEU A 300 46.73 -0.39 -7.86
N GLY A 301 46.30 0.40 -8.86
CA GLY A 301 44.88 0.60 -9.09
C GLY A 301 44.23 -0.64 -9.69
N VAL A 302 43.13 -1.13 -9.09
CA VAL A 302 42.42 -2.33 -9.53
C VAL A 302 40.98 -1.99 -9.88
N ASP A 303 40.53 -2.46 -11.04
CA ASP A 303 39.15 -2.40 -11.55
C ASP A 303 38.68 -3.83 -11.89
N VAL A 304 37.38 -4.12 -11.94
CA VAL A 304 36.83 -5.46 -12.22
C VAL A 304 35.73 -5.38 -13.26
N ILE A 305 35.77 -6.27 -14.26
CA ILE A 305 34.69 -6.41 -15.26
C ILE A 305 34.34 -7.89 -15.50
N PRO A 306 33.08 -8.24 -15.79
CA PRO A 306 32.72 -9.56 -16.27
C PRO A 306 33.08 -9.69 -17.77
N VAL A 307 33.54 -10.88 -18.18
CA VAL A 307 33.88 -11.18 -19.58
C VAL A 307 33.46 -12.61 -19.93
N ALA A 308 32.94 -12.80 -21.15
CA ALA A 308 32.66 -14.14 -21.67
C ALA A 308 33.96 -14.95 -21.83
N ALA A 309 33.98 -16.18 -21.31
CA ALA A 309 35.14 -17.06 -21.27
C ALA A 309 35.76 -17.32 -22.66
N ASP A 310 34.92 -17.40 -23.70
CA ASP A 310 35.31 -17.65 -25.09
C ASP A 310 36.36 -16.65 -25.61
N GLY A 311 36.33 -15.39 -25.15
CA GLY A 311 37.18 -14.30 -25.65
C GLY A 311 38.47 -14.05 -24.87
N ILE A 312 38.70 -14.76 -23.75
CA ILE A 312 39.76 -14.40 -22.79
C ILE A 312 41.16 -14.64 -23.34
N ASN A 313 41.38 -15.78 -23.98
CA ASN A 313 42.69 -16.12 -24.52
C ASN A 313 43.14 -15.06 -25.54
N GLU A 314 42.24 -14.58 -26.39
CA GLU A 314 42.55 -13.51 -27.35
C GLU A 314 42.89 -12.19 -26.63
N LEU A 315 42.13 -11.82 -25.59
CA LEU A 315 42.39 -10.61 -24.80
C LEU A 315 43.76 -10.65 -24.12
N VAL A 316 44.13 -11.78 -23.52
CA VAL A 316 45.44 -11.95 -22.88
C VAL A 316 46.56 -11.82 -23.91
N HIS A 317 46.51 -12.56 -25.02
CA HIS A 317 47.58 -12.49 -26.03
C HIS A 317 47.71 -11.10 -26.67
N ARG A 318 46.59 -10.41 -26.90
CA ARG A 318 46.56 -9.05 -27.44
C ARG A 318 47.20 -8.01 -26.51
N HIS A 319 47.07 -8.21 -25.20
CA HIS A 319 47.53 -7.26 -24.19
C HIS A 319 48.89 -7.60 -23.58
N LEU A 320 49.39 -8.80 -23.82
CA LEU A 320 50.66 -9.29 -23.33
C LEU A 320 51.89 -8.44 -23.72
N PRO A 321 52.07 -7.96 -24.97
CA PRO A 321 53.27 -7.20 -25.38
C PRO A 321 53.25 -5.73 -24.92
N ARG A 322 52.75 -5.46 -23.72
CA ARG A 322 52.75 -4.14 -23.08
C ARG A 322 53.82 -4.09 -22.00
N ARG A 323 54.16 -2.88 -21.53
CA ARG A 323 55.13 -2.70 -20.43
C ARG A 323 54.74 -3.56 -19.21
N VAL A 324 55.75 -4.24 -18.67
CA VAL A 324 55.67 -5.03 -17.43
C VAL A 324 55.20 -4.16 -16.26
N ILE A 325 54.44 -4.76 -15.35
CA ILE A 325 53.93 -4.09 -14.15
C ILE A 325 54.95 -4.30 -13.03
N ASP A 326 55.39 -3.22 -12.41
CA ASP A 326 56.30 -3.24 -11.26
C ASP A 326 55.49 -3.31 -9.96
N LEU A 327 55.74 -4.34 -9.15
CA LEU A 327 55.11 -4.56 -7.84
C LEU A 327 55.98 -4.08 -6.66
N THR A 328 57.15 -3.51 -6.92
CA THR A 328 58.05 -2.97 -5.90
C THR A 328 57.90 -1.46 -5.71
N GLN A 329 57.59 -0.72 -6.78
CA GLN A 329 57.50 0.74 -6.76
C GLN A 329 56.15 1.26 -7.27
N PRO A 330 55.64 2.38 -6.71
CA PRO A 330 54.41 3.01 -7.18
C PRO A 330 54.64 3.71 -8.53
N ALA A 331 54.53 2.96 -9.63
CA ALA A 331 54.67 3.46 -10.99
C ALA A 331 53.38 4.07 -11.57
N GLY A 332 52.30 4.16 -10.78
CA GLY A 332 50.97 4.62 -11.23
C GLY A 332 50.24 3.62 -12.12
N ASP A 333 50.67 2.34 -12.11
CA ASP A 333 50.07 1.29 -12.90
C ASP A 333 48.64 0.97 -12.43
N ARG A 334 47.79 0.60 -13.38
CA ARG A 334 46.41 0.14 -13.13
C ARG A 334 46.14 -1.14 -13.89
N ILE A 335 45.47 -2.09 -13.24
CA ILE A 335 45.02 -3.34 -13.83
C ILE A 335 43.48 -3.43 -13.78
N ARG A 336 42.93 -4.10 -14.77
CA ARG A 336 41.52 -4.50 -14.82
C ARG A 336 41.45 -6.01 -14.72
N LEU A 337 40.80 -6.48 -13.68
CA LEU A 337 40.46 -7.88 -13.45
C LEU A 337 39.31 -8.27 -14.38
N LEU A 338 39.44 -9.41 -15.04
CA LEU A 338 38.44 -9.99 -15.92
C LEU A 338 37.89 -11.24 -15.23
N LEU A 339 36.61 -11.23 -14.89
CA LEU A 339 35.91 -12.40 -14.37
C LEU A 339 35.41 -13.24 -15.53
N ALA A 340 35.99 -14.42 -15.69
CA ALA A 340 35.66 -15.35 -16.76
C ALA A 340 34.34 -16.06 -16.47
N MET A 341 33.40 -15.98 -17.41
CA MET A 341 32.06 -16.54 -17.24
C MET A 341 31.55 -17.23 -18.49
N LYS A 342 30.71 -18.25 -18.29
CA LYS A 342 29.99 -18.90 -19.40
C LYS A 342 29.13 -17.88 -20.13
N ARG A 343 29.12 -17.96 -21.47
CA ARG A 343 28.35 -17.06 -22.34
C ARG A 343 26.85 -17.07 -22.05
N SER A 344 26.29 -18.18 -21.58
CA SER A 344 24.86 -18.29 -21.22
C SER A 344 24.46 -17.48 -19.99
N VAL A 345 25.41 -17.13 -19.13
CA VAL A 345 25.17 -16.43 -17.84
C VAL A 345 25.77 -15.02 -17.86
N TYR A 346 26.64 -14.73 -18.82
CA TYR A 346 27.29 -13.43 -18.98
C TYR A 346 26.26 -12.31 -19.21
N LYS A 347 26.35 -11.28 -18.36
CA LYS A 347 25.70 -9.99 -18.55
C LYS A 347 26.71 -8.85 -18.26
N PRO A 348 26.66 -7.72 -18.98
CA PRO A 348 27.61 -6.63 -18.80
C PRO A 348 27.46 -5.89 -17.45
N ASP A 349 26.24 -5.85 -16.93
CA ASP A 349 25.78 -5.21 -15.68
C ASP A 349 25.89 -6.13 -14.44
N LEU A 350 26.47 -7.33 -14.57
CA LEU A 350 26.45 -8.32 -13.51
C LEU A 350 27.17 -7.85 -12.22
N LEU A 351 28.14 -6.96 -12.33
CA LEU A 351 28.84 -6.40 -11.18
C LEU A 351 28.05 -5.28 -10.51
N ASP A 352 27.14 -4.65 -11.24
CA ASP A 352 26.28 -3.61 -10.71
C ASP A 352 25.33 -4.22 -9.67
N ILE A 353 25.05 -3.44 -8.64
CA ILE A 353 24.13 -3.86 -7.59
C ILE A 353 22.76 -3.36 -8.02
N PRO A 354 21.74 -4.24 -8.08
CA PRO A 354 20.41 -3.81 -8.46
C PRO A 354 19.95 -2.65 -7.57
N GLU A 355 19.57 -1.55 -8.18
CA GLU A 355 19.14 -0.34 -7.46
C GLU A 355 17.66 -0.44 -7.09
N LEU A 356 17.30 0.20 -5.98
CA LEU A 356 15.91 0.37 -5.56
C LEU A 356 15.25 1.52 -6.31
N ASP A 357 13.93 1.47 -6.45
CA ASP A 357 13.15 2.54 -7.07
C ASP A 357 13.02 3.74 -6.11
N ASN A 358 14.04 4.59 -6.06
CA ASN A 358 14.07 5.77 -5.17
C ASN A 358 12.93 6.77 -5.46
N ASP A 359 12.44 6.84 -6.71
CA ASP A 359 11.29 7.67 -7.08
C ASP A 359 10.01 7.12 -6.43
N LEU A 360 9.86 5.79 -6.34
CA LEU A 360 8.75 5.13 -5.64
C LEU A 360 8.83 5.33 -4.13
N GLU A 361 10.02 5.25 -3.53
CA GLU A 361 10.23 5.59 -2.11
C GLU A 361 9.82 7.06 -1.85
N LEU A 362 10.17 8.00 -2.74
CA LEU A 362 9.74 9.39 -2.62
C LEU A 362 8.23 9.56 -2.76
N ASP A 363 7.61 8.87 -3.72
CA ASP A 363 6.16 8.90 -3.93
C ASP A 363 5.40 8.30 -2.74
N LEU A 364 5.94 7.27 -2.06
CA LEU A 364 5.39 6.74 -0.81
C LEU A 364 5.22 7.84 0.25
N TYR A 365 6.22 8.71 0.44
CA TYR A 365 6.12 9.85 1.36
C TYR A 365 5.03 10.85 0.94
N ARG A 366 4.86 11.10 -0.36
CA ARG A 366 3.80 11.98 -0.88
C ARG A 366 2.41 11.40 -0.65
N TYR A 367 2.20 10.13 -0.96
CA TYR A 367 0.90 9.47 -0.73
C TYR A 367 0.59 9.35 0.75
N CYS A 368 1.59 9.09 1.60
CA CYS A 368 1.43 9.11 3.05
C CYS A 368 0.91 10.48 3.52
N GLN A 369 1.60 11.56 3.14
CA GLN A 369 1.19 12.92 3.49
C GLN A 369 -0.23 13.23 3.01
N LYS A 370 -0.56 12.91 1.75
CA LYS A 370 -1.91 13.09 1.18
C LYS A 370 -2.96 12.32 2.00
N ALA A 371 -2.74 11.02 2.23
CA ALA A 371 -3.66 10.18 2.98
C ALA A 371 -3.85 10.67 4.42
N TYR A 372 -2.77 11.09 5.08
CA TYR A 372 -2.82 11.63 6.42
C TYR A 372 -3.59 12.94 6.48
N MET A 373 -3.37 13.87 5.55
CA MET A 373 -4.12 15.13 5.50
C MET A 373 -5.61 14.90 5.23
N ARG A 374 -5.99 13.92 4.41
CA ARG A 374 -7.41 13.56 4.24
C ARG A 374 -8.03 12.95 5.50
N TRP A 375 -7.28 12.11 6.20
CA TRP A 375 -7.70 11.60 7.50
C TRP A 375 -7.79 12.72 8.55
N TYR A 376 -6.89 13.71 8.51
CA TYR A 376 -6.92 14.89 9.38
C TYR A 376 -8.21 15.68 9.18
N ASP A 377 -8.52 16.07 7.92
CA ASP A 377 -9.75 16.78 7.56
C ASP A 377 -11.00 16.00 8.01
N TRP A 378 -10.99 14.68 7.80
CA TRP A 378 -12.07 13.78 8.25
C TRP A 378 -12.21 13.77 9.77
N LYS A 379 -11.10 13.71 10.50
CA LYS A 379 -11.08 13.60 11.96
C LYS A 379 -11.53 14.89 12.65
N GLU A 380 -11.24 16.06 12.08
CA GLU A 380 -11.80 17.33 12.55
C GLU A 380 -13.33 17.33 12.48
N VAL A 381 -13.89 16.95 11.33
CA VAL A 381 -15.35 16.86 11.16
C VAL A 381 -15.93 15.77 12.06
N PHE A 382 -15.25 14.65 12.23
CA PHE A 382 -15.63 13.61 13.17
C PHE A 382 -15.73 14.14 14.61
N TYR A 383 -14.74 14.91 15.07
CA TYR A 383 -14.80 15.55 16.39
C TYR A 383 -15.93 16.57 16.49
N SER A 384 -16.18 17.37 15.45
CA SER A 384 -17.30 18.31 15.45
C SER A 384 -18.67 17.64 15.65
N LEU A 385 -18.80 16.35 15.28
CA LEU A 385 -20.03 15.59 15.35
C LEU A 385 -20.14 14.75 16.64
N TYR A 386 -19.09 13.99 16.97
CA TYR A 386 -19.11 12.92 17.98
C TYR A 386 -18.28 13.22 19.24
N TYR A 387 -17.45 14.27 19.28
CA TYR A 387 -16.59 14.52 20.45
C TYR A 387 -17.41 14.86 21.71
N ILE A 388 -16.97 14.38 22.87
CA ILE A 388 -17.54 14.75 24.17
C ILE A 388 -16.48 15.53 24.94
N ALA A 389 -16.77 16.82 25.19
CA ALA A 389 -15.93 17.68 25.99
C ALA A 389 -16.12 17.44 27.50
N PRO A 390 -15.13 17.82 28.33
CA PRO A 390 -15.24 17.74 29.79
C PRO A 390 -16.22 18.75 30.39
N THR A 391 -16.56 19.82 29.67
CA THR A 391 -17.43 20.92 30.10
C THR A 391 -18.58 21.15 29.12
N SER A 392 -19.78 21.41 29.64
CA SER A 392 -21.03 21.57 28.88
C SER A 392 -21.58 23.00 28.96
N ASP A 393 -21.92 23.58 27.80
CA ASP A 393 -22.71 24.82 27.71
C ASP A 393 -24.21 24.52 27.88
N SER A 394 -24.66 24.22 29.11
CA SER A 394 -26.09 24.02 29.45
C SER A 394 -26.69 25.29 30.05
N LYS A 395 -27.99 25.53 29.81
CA LYS A 395 -28.73 26.63 30.44
C LYS A 395 -29.02 26.39 31.93
N TYR A 396 -29.02 25.12 32.36
CA TYR A 396 -29.33 24.68 33.72
C TYR A 396 -28.17 23.90 34.36
N ASP A 397 -26.94 24.05 33.85
CA ASP A 397 -25.75 23.29 34.26
C ASP A 397 -25.92 21.75 34.18
N ASN A 398 -26.81 21.29 33.30
CA ASN A 398 -27.00 19.86 33.03
C ASN A 398 -25.74 19.26 32.40
N LYS A 399 -25.28 18.13 32.94
CA LYS A 399 -24.13 17.37 32.45
C LYS A 399 -24.55 16.01 31.88
N LEU A 400 -23.74 15.51 30.95
CA LEU A 400 -23.83 14.13 30.48
C LEU A 400 -23.12 13.23 31.48
N THR A 401 -23.86 12.31 32.08
CA THR A 401 -23.32 11.26 32.95
C THR A 401 -22.68 10.15 32.10
N ALA A 402 -21.88 9.27 32.72
CA ALA A 402 -21.28 8.14 32.00
C ALA A 402 -22.34 7.20 31.38
N GLU A 403 -23.50 7.06 32.02
CA GLU A 403 -24.62 6.27 31.49
C GLU A 403 -25.24 6.93 30.25
N ASP A 404 -25.36 8.27 30.23
CA ASP A 404 -25.82 9.01 29.05
C ASP A 404 -24.84 8.89 27.88
N VAL A 405 -23.54 8.93 28.15
CA VAL A 405 -22.51 8.77 27.12
C VAL A 405 -22.55 7.36 26.51
N ASN A 406 -22.73 6.34 27.35
CA ASN A 406 -22.86 4.96 26.89
C ASN A 406 -24.15 4.73 26.09
N SER A 407 -25.26 5.37 26.46
CA SER A 407 -26.53 5.24 25.73
C SER A 407 -26.50 5.86 24.34
N LEU A 408 -25.64 6.87 24.11
CA LEU A 408 -25.42 7.47 22.80
C LEU A 408 -24.76 6.50 21.80
N ASN A 409 -24.02 5.49 22.27
CA ASN A 409 -23.33 4.49 21.46
C ASN A 409 -22.52 5.13 20.30
N LEU A 410 -21.58 6.02 20.65
CA LEU A 410 -20.81 6.79 19.69
C LEU A 410 -19.77 5.91 18.95
N PRO A 411 -19.55 6.13 17.64
CA PRO A 411 -18.54 5.39 16.89
C PRO A 411 -17.12 5.73 17.35
N GLU A 412 -16.18 4.80 17.16
CA GLU A 412 -14.76 5.06 17.36
C GLU A 412 -14.12 5.73 16.13
N PRO A 413 -13.17 6.67 16.31
CA PRO A 413 -12.47 7.29 15.18
C PRO A 413 -11.54 6.30 14.49
N ALA A 414 -11.45 6.38 13.15
CA ALA A 414 -10.51 5.61 12.37
C ALA A 414 -9.05 5.93 12.77
N LYS A 415 -8.19 4.90 12.79
CA LYS A 415 -6.77 5.06 13.10
C LYS A 415 -6.06 5.87 12.01
N SER A 416 -5.03 6.62 12.38
CA SER A 416 -4.21 7.35 11.42
C SER A 416 -3.47 6.40 10.48
N PRO A 417 -3.15 6.84 9.24
CA PRO A 417 -2.28 6.09 8.35
C PRO A 417 -0.91 5.80 8.99
N LEU A 418 -0.34 4.64 8.69
CA LEU A 418 1.00 4.25 9.15
C LEU A 418 2.06 5.14 8.49
N LEU A 419 3.01 5.68 9.26
CA LEU A 419 4.12 6.47 8.70
C LEU A 419 5.13 5.57 7.96
N PRO A 420 5.89 6.10 6.98
CA PRO A 420 6.82 5.30 6.17
C PRO A 420 7.91 4.61 6.99
N ASP A 421 8.44 5.25 8.05
CA ASP A 421 9.49 4.64 8.90
C ASP A 421 8.99 3.35 9.58
N ALA A 422 7.77 3.39 10.10
CA ALA A 422 7.12 2.22 10.69
C ALA A 422 6.78 1.15 9.63
N LEU A 423 6.50 1.55 8.39
CA LEU A 423 6.29 0.63 7.27
C LEU A 423 7.59 -0.10 6.91
N PHE A 424 8.71 0.62 6.72
CA PHE A 424 10.00 0.02 6.38
C PHE A 424 10.45 -0.97 7.46
N ASN A 425 10.31 -0.59 8.73
CA ASN A 425 10.57 -1.50 9.86
C ASN A 425 9.70 -2.75 9.80
N ARG A 426 8.41 -2.63 9.46
CA ARG A 426 7.51 -3.77 9.29
C ARG A 426 7.96 -4.69 8.15
N VAL A 427 8.39 -4.14 7.03
CA VAL A 427 8.90 -4.91 5.87
C VAL A 427 10.17 -5.66 6.24
N ILE A 428 11.12 -5.01 6.93
CA ILE A 428 12.36 -5.64 7.41
C ILE A 428 12.04 -6.78 8.38
N VAL A 429 11.21 -6.54 9.41
CA VAL A 429 10.83 -7.56 10.39
C VAL A 429 10.11 -8.74 9.72
N ALA A 430 9.23 -8.47 8.75
CA ALA A 430 8.56 -9.53 7.98
C ALA A 430 9.55 -10.37 7.17
N ALA A 431 10.56 -9.74 6.55
CA ALA A 431 11.63 -10.42 5.84
C ALA A 431 12.51 -11.25 6.77
N MET A 432 12.93 -10.71 7.92
CA MET A 432 13.69 -11.43 8.94
C MET A 432 12.97 -12.70 9.40
N LYS A 433 11.66 -12.59 9.68
CA LYS A 433 10.81 -13.75 10.03
C LYS A 433 10.72 -14.77 8.90
N ARG A 434 10.60 -14.31 7.64
CA ARG A 434 10.58 -15.18 6.45
C ARG A 434 11.89 -15.94 6.25
N PHE A 435 13.02 -15.33 6.61
CA PHE A 435 14.36 -15.92 6.48
C PHE A 435 14.87 -16.62 7.74
N ALA A 436 14.10 -16.60 8.85
CA ALA A 436 14.49 -17.14 10.15
C ALA A 436 15.83 -16.57 10.66
N LEU A 437 16.03 -15.27 10.49
CA LEU A 437 17.20 -14.53 10.98
C LEU A 437 16.90 -13.89 12.34
N GLU A 438 17.83 -14.01 13.29
CA GLU A 438 17.69 -13.43 14.65
C GLU A 438 18.10 -11.94 14.69
N ASP A 439 19.10 -11.54 13.90
CA ASP A 439 19.68 -10.18 13.90
C ASP A 439 19.58 -9.49 12.53
N SER A 440 19.33 -8.17 12.54
CA SER A 440 19.23 -7.33 11.33
C SER A 440 20.56 -7.12 10.61
N GLU A 441 21.71 -7.24 11.30
CA GLU A 441 23.05 -7.11 10.70
C GLU A 441 23.33 -8.21 9.65
N ASN A 442 22.64 -9.35 9.76
CA ASN A 442 22.77 -10.46 8.81
C ASN A 442 21.67 -10.48 7.75
N ALA A 443 20.82 -9.44 7.69
CA ALA A 443 19.79 -9.34 6.69
C ALA A 443 20.42 -9.25 5.28
N PRO A 444 19.84 -9.91 4.25
CA PRO A 444 20.32 -9.78 2.89
C PRO A 444 19.84 -8.47 2.26
N TYR A 445 20.65 -7.91 1.36
CA TYR A 445 20.25 -6.74 0.55
C TYR A 445 18.91 -7.01 -0.20
N PRO A 446 17.93 -6.08 -0.17
CA PRO A 446 17.97 -4.71 0.36
C PRO A 446 17.52 -4.53 1.83
N TYR A 447 17.23 -5.62 2.55
CA TYR A 447 16.72 -5.59 3.92
C TYR A 447 17.79 -5.29 5.00
N ASP A 448 19.04 -5.09 4.58
CA ASP A 448 20.20 -4.69 5.40
C ASP A 448 20.30 -3.18 5.63
N ARG A 449 19.42 -2.38 5.00
CA ARG A 449 19.38 -0.92 5.17
C ARG A 449 18.97 -0.53 6.59
N THR A 450 19.76 0.35 7.21
CA THR A 450 19.50 0.94 8.54
C THR A 450 19.10 2.42 8.48
N GLU A 451 19.37 3.10 7.37
CA GLU A 451 19.10 4.53 7.18
C GLU A 451 18.31 4.73 5.88
N PHE A 452 17.25 5.56 5.95
CA PHE A 452 16.39 5.92 4.83
C PHE A 452 16.55 7.41 4.53
N GLU A 453 16.66 7.78 3.25
CA GLU A 453 16.72 9.19 2.85
C GLU A 453 15.33 9.82 2.93
N ILE A 454 15.08 10.63 3.96
CA ILE A 454 13.79 11.32 4.11
C ILE A 454 13.76 12.58 3.24
N PRO A 455 12.72 12.78 2.41
CA PRO A 455 12.57 14.01 1.64
C PRO A 455 12.32 15.25 2.51
N LYS A 456 12.99 16.37 2.19
CA LYS A 456 12.85 17.66 2.91
C LYS A 456 11.40 18.15 3.07
N PHE A 457 10.53 17.91 2.09
CA PHE A 457 9.12 18.33 2.17
C PHE A 457 8.36 17.56 3.26
N PHE A 458 8.72 16.29 3.47
CA PHE A 458 8.09 15.43 4.46
C PHE A 458 8.63 15.75 5.85
N GLU A 459 9.94 15.97 5.97
CA GLU A 459 10.59 16.42 7.21
C GLU A 459 10.00 17.74 7.73
N ASN A 460 9.73 18.71 6.84
CA ASN A 460 9.09 19.96 7.22
C ASN A 460 7.63 19.79 7.69
N TRP A 461 6.93 18.75 7.22
CA TRP A 461 5.53 18.49 7.55
C TRP A 461 5.37 17.63 8.81
N ALA A 462 6.26 16.65 9.01
CA ALA A 462 6.34 15.78 10.17
C ALA A 462 7.77 15.82 10.75
N PRO A 463 8.11 16.90 11.48
CA PRO A 463 9.42 17.04 12.10
C PRO A 463 9.64 15.94 13.16
N GLU A 464 10.91 15.60 13.35
CA GLU A 464 11.32 14.67 14.40
C GLU A 464 11.47 15.44 15.73
N ILE A 465 10.72 15.02 16.73
CA ILE A 465 10.69 15.59 18.08
C ILE A 465 10.78 14.41 19.04
N ASP A 466 11.77 14.42 19.94
CA ASP A 466 12.00 13.33 20.90
C ASP A 466 12.06 11.92 20.27
N GLU A 467 12.81 11.77 19.17
CA GLU A 467 13.00 10.52 18.40
C GLU A 467 11.73 9.97 17.73
N GLU A 468 10.61 10.71 17.77
CA GLU A 468 9.37 10.37 17.06
C GLU A 468 9.01 11.43 16.02
N ARG A 469 8.53 11.00 14.85
CA ARG A 469 7.97 11.91 13.86
C ARG A 469 6.58 12.36 14.27
N MET A 470 6.40 13.66 14.43
CA MET A 470 5.13 14.26 14.83
C MET A 470 4.43 14.98 13.65
N PRO A 471 3.57 14.30 12.88
CA PRO A 471 2.68 14.96 11.92
C PRO A 471 1.63 15.82 12.65
N PRO A 472 0.95 16.76 11.95
CA PRO A 472 -0.07 17.61 12.56
C PRO A 472 -1.23 16.77 13.12
N ILE A 473 -1.59 16.96 14.39
CA ILE A 473 -2.71 16.26 15.04
C ILE A 473 -3.89 17.25 15.16
N PRO A 474 -5.13 16.85 14.84
CA PRO A 474 -6.27 17.76 14.95
C PRO A 474 -6.54 18.09 16.42
N ASP A 475 -6.75 19.38 16.69
CA ASP A 475 -7.02 19.88 18.03
C ASP A 475 -8.35 19.34 18.55
N ARG A 476 -8.38 19.00 19.86
CA ARG A 476 -9.62 18.57 20.51
C ARG A 476 -10.50 19.80 20.76
N PRO A 477 -11.76 19.83 20.31
CA PRO A 477 -12.61 20.99 20.52
C PRO A 477 -12.95 21.18 22.00
N GLU A 478 -13.06 22.44 22.44
CA GLU A 478 -13.39 22.77 23.84
C GLU A 478 -14.83 22.42 24.23
N LYS A 479 -15.72 22.35 23.23
CA LYS A 479 -17.15 22.07 23.39
C LYS A 479 -17.51 20.67 22.91
N HIS A 480 -18.63 20.14 23.40
CA HIS A 480 -19.20 18.92 22.85
C HIS A 480 -19.45 19.06 21.34
N GLY A 481 -19.28 17.97 20.61
CA GLY A 481 -19.77 17.82 19.25
C GLY A 481 -21.29 17.90 19.19
N LEU A 482 -21.83 18.04 17.98
CA LEU A 482 -23.25 18.33 17.75
C LEU A 482 -24.20 17.33 18.44
N ILE A 483 -23.83 16.05 18.53
CA ILE A 483 -24.66 15.03 19.21
C ILE A 483 -24.65 15.23 20.74
N GLY A 484 -23.49 15.52 21.33
CA GLY A 484 -23.41 15.83 22.76
C GLY A 484 -24.16 17.12 23.09
N GLN A 485 -24.05 18.15 22.24
CA GLN A 485 -24.85 19.38 22.38
C GLN A 485 -26.35 19.09 22.29
N TYR A 486 -26.78 18.27 21.33
CA TYR A 486 -28.17 17.88 21.21
C TYR A 486 -28.68 17.22 22.50
N ALA A 487 -27.96 16.23 23.02
CA ALA A 487 -28.35 15.50 24.23
C ALA A 487 -28.47 16.40 25.46
N ILE A 488 -27.58 17.41 25.59
CA ILE A 488 -27.68 18.41 26.65
C ILE A 488 -28.93 19.28 26.50
N THR A 489 -29.28 19.68 25.28
CA THR A 489 -30.50 20.47 25.04
C THR A 489 -31.78 19.66 25.19
N GLU A 490 -31.74 18.36 24.97
CA GLU A 490 -32.84 17.45 25.31
C GLU A 490 -33.08 17.42 26.83
N LYS A 491 -32.03 17.28 27.64
CA LYS A 491 -32.13 17.42 29.10
C LYS A 491 -32.60 18.82 29.55
N ASP A 492 -32.12 19.88 28.92
CA ASP A 492 -32.61 21.25 29.19
C ASP A 492 -34.10 21.39 28.85
N LEU A 493 -34.59 20.66 27.84
CA LEU A 493 -36.01 20.63 27.47
C LEU A 493 -36.83 19.84 28.48
N ASP A 494 -36.38 18.65 28.88
CA ASP A 494 -37.05 17.84 29.91
C ASP A 494 -37.19 18.60 31.23
N THR A 495 -36.11 19.24 31.70
CA THR A 495 -36.14 20.09 32.90
C THR A 495 -37.05 21.31 32.75
N THR A 496 -37.22 21.84 31.54
CA THR A 496 -38.17 22.92 31.27
C THR A 496 -39.62 22.40 31.28
N GLU A 497 -39.87 21.20 30.75
CA GLU A 497 -41.19 20.57 30.73
C GLU A 497 -41.67 20.16 32.12
N GLU A 498 -40.77 19.67 32.97
CA GLU A 498 -41.03 19.40 34.38
C GLU A 498 -41.47 20.68 35.10
N LYS A 499 -40.71 21.78 34.95
CA LYS A 499 -41.07 23.10 35.49
C LYS A 499 -42.41 23.62 34.95
N ILE A 500 -42.72 23.39 33.68
CA ILE A 500 -44.03 23.74 33.09
C ILE A 500 -45.15 22.93 33.73
N ARG A 501 -44.95 21.64 33.96
CA ARG A 501 -45.95 20.77 34.60
C ARG A 501 -46.24 21.24 36.02
N ASP A 502 -45.19 21.56 36.77
CA ASP A 502 -45.31 22.07 38.14
C ASP A 502 -46.04 23.41 38.19
N GLU A 503 -45.67 24.37 37.32
CA GLU A 503 -46.35 25.66 37.26
C GLU A 503 -47.79 25.56 36.76
N ARG A 504 -48.11 24.64 35.85
CA ARG A 504 -49.50 24.37 35.45
C ARG A 504 -50.33 23.81 36.61
N LYS A 505 -49.77 22.87 37.37
CA LYS A 505 -50.41 22.32 38.56
C LYS A 505 -50.72 23.42 39.58
N LYS A 506 -49.76 24.33 39.83
CA LYS A 506 -49.98 25.52 40.68
C LYS A 506 -51.06 26.46 40.14
N LEU A 507 -51.08 26.71 38.83
CA LEU A 507 -52.07 27.57 38.19
C LEU A 507 -53.49 26.99 38.27
N GLU A 508 -53.65 25.68 38.05
CA GLU A 508 -54.92 24.96 38.19
C GLU A 508 -55.43 24.98 39.64
N ALA A 509 -54.55 24.65 40.60
CA ALA A 509 -54.83 24.77 42.04
C ALA A 509 -55.29 26.18 42.43
N THR A 510 -54.63 27.22 41.91
CA THR A 510 -54.96 28.63 42.17
C THR A 510 -56.30 29.01 41.54
N ARG A 511 -56.59 28.52 40.33
CA ARG A 511 -57.87 28.72 39.63
C ARG A 511 -59.03 28.08 40.41
N ASP A 512 -58.86 26.87 40.91
CA ASP A 512 -59.90 26.14 41.64
C ASP A 512 -60.27 26.85 42.95
N ILE A 513 -59.27 27.33 43.71
CA ILE A 513 -59.53 28.14 44.91
C ILE A 513 -60.21 29.47 44.57
N LEU A 514 -59.80 30.12 43.48
CA LEU A 514 -60.42 31.36 43.02
C LEU A 514 -61.89 31.14 42.63
N LEU A 515 -62.22 30.03 41.96
CA LEU A 515 -63.60 29.64 41.66
C LEU A 515 -64.42 29.39 42.93
N LEU A 516 -63.89 28.64 43.89
CA LEU A 516 -64.55 28.37 45.17
C LEU A 516 -64.83 29.68 45.95
N LYS A 517 -63.86 30.60 45.98
CA LYS A 517 -64.04 31.91 46.61
C LYS A 517 -65.08 32.78 45.90
N ARG A 518 -65.14 32.76 44.57
CA ARG A 518 -66.16 33.48 43.79
C ARG A 518 -67.55 32.89 43.99
N GLN A 519 -67.67 31.56 44.01
CA GLN A 519 -68.93 30.87 44.32
C GLN A 519 -69.42 31.20 45.74
N GLN A 520 -68.50 31.31 46.70
CA GLN A 520 -68.83 31.74 48.07
C GLN A 520 -69.22 33.23 48.14
N LEU A 521 -68.63 34.09 47.29
CA LEU A 521 -69.04 35.48 47.19
C LEU A 521 -70.45 35.58 46.59
N ASP A 522 -70.76 34.78 45.55
CA ASP A 522 -72.08 34.72 44.94
C ASP A 522 -73.15 34.27 45.95
N SER A 523 -72.87 33.26 46.77
CA SER A 523 -73.80 32.84 47.85
C SER A 523 -74.01 33.95 48.88
N GLN A 524 -72.96 34.70 49.24
CA GLN A 524 -73.06 35.88 50.10
C GLN A 524 -73.86 37.02 49.46
N THR A 525 -73.78 37.22 48.14
CA THR A 525 -74.53 38.29 47.46
C THR A 525 -76.05 38.07 47.56
N VAL A 526 -76.51 36.82 47.63
CA VAL A 526 -77.92 36.48 47.87
C VAL A 526 -78.35 36.94 49.27
N ALA A 527 -77.51 36.74 50.28
CA ALA A 527 -77.77 37.23 51.64
C ALA A 527 -77.71 38.77 51.73
N LEU A 528 -76.82 39.41 50.96
CA LEU A 528 -76.70 40.87 50.88
C LEU A 528 -77.83 41.53 50.07
N ALA A 529 -78.49 40.81 49.15
CA ALA A 529 -79.65 41.33 48.42
C ALA A 529 -80.80 41.69 49.37
N ALA A 530 -80.99 40.88 50.42
CA ALA A 530 -81.96 41.15 51.48
C ALA A 530 -81.64 42.45 52.25
N LEU A 531 -80.35 42.76 52.47
CA LEU A 531 -79.92 44.02 53.11
C LEU A 531 -80.26 45.26 52.26
N ALA A 532 -80.22 45.12 50.93
CA ALA A 532 -80.59 46.19 49.98
C ALA A 532 -82.12 46.33 49.76
N GLY A 533 -82.94 45.57 50.50
CA GLY A 533 -84.39 45.51 50.30
C GLY A 533 -84.77 44.89 48.95
N GLY A 534 -83.93 44.00 48.42
CA GLY A 534 -84.12 43.27 47.17
C GLY A 534 -84.57 41.82 47.36
N VAL A 535 -84.95 41.18 46.26
CA VAL A 535 -85.27 39.73 46.21
C VAL A 535 -84.07 39.00 45.60
N ALA A 536 -83.82 37.74 46.01
CA ALA A 536 -82.75 36.94 45.41
C ALA A 536 -82.86 36.92 43.88
N GLY A 537 -81.76 37.23 43.19
CA GLY A 537 -81.71 37.29 41.72
C GLY A 537 -82.06 38.65 41.10
N ASP A 538 -82.46 39.67 41.87
CA ASP A 538 -82.79 41.01 41.35
C ASP A 538 -81.56 41.89 41.02
N GLY A 539 -80.35 41.38 41.24
CA GLY A 539 -79.08 42.06 40.98
C GLY A 539 -78.66 43.11 42.03
N LYS A 540 -79.49 43.46 43.00
CA LYS A 540 -79.15 44.46 44.03
C LYS A 540 -78.07 43.98 44.99
N GLY A 541 -78.07 42.70 45.36
CA GLY A 541 -77.02 42.10 46.18
C GLY A 541 -75.63 42.17 45.54
N MET A 542 -75.57 42.06 44.21
CA MET A 542 -74.33 42.21 43.45
C MET A 542 -73.86 43.68 43.38
N GLN A 543 -74.79 44.66 43.42
CA GLN A 543 -74.44 46.07 43.55
C GLN A 543 -73.82 46.37 44.93
N VAL A 544 -74.36 45.78 46.00
CA VAL A 544 -73.78 45.88 47.35
C VAL A 544 -72.42 45.19 47.43
N ALA A 545 -72.28 44.01 46.81
CA ALA A 545 -71.01 43.29 46.76
C ALA A 545 -69.88 44.11 46.11
N ARG A 546 -70.18 44.89 45.07
CA ARG A 546 -69.22 45.82 44.43
C ARG A 546 -68.75 46.93 45.37
N TRP A 547 -69.54 47.30 46.38
CA TRP A 547 -69.20 48.35 47.34
C TRP A 547 -68.48 47.83 48.60
N LEU A 548 -68.46 46.51 48.86
CA LEU A 548 -67.81 45.90 50.02
C LEU A 548 -66.37 46.37 50.31
N PRO A 549 -65.49 46.57 49.31
CA PRO A 549 -64.12 47.03 49.56
C PRO A 549 -64.05 48.49 50.05
N TYR A 550 -65.06 49.29 49.70
CA TYR A 550 -65.04 50.76 49.82
C TYR A 550 -66.07 51.31 50.81
N ALA A 551 -66.96 50.47 51.33
CA ALA A 551 -68.03 50.86 52.24
C ALA A 551 -67.86 50.22 53.63
N SER A 552 -68.46 50.85 54.64
CA SER A 552 -68.64 50.30 55.99
C SER A 552 -70.09 50.48 56.40
N LEU A 553 -70.63 49.49 57.11
CA LEU A 553 -71.96 49.62 57.71
C LEU A 553 -71.84 50.48 58.98
N ASN A 554 -72.67 51.52 59.09
CA ASN A 554 -72.78 52.31 60.31
C ASN A 554 -73.74 51.60 61.28
N THR A 555 -73.20 50.99 62.33
CA THR A 555 -73.96 50.19 63.31
C THR A 555 -74.20 50.91 64.66
N ASP A 556 -73.88 52.21 64.74
CA ASP A 556 -73.96 52.98 65.99
C ASP A 556 -75.39 53.40 66.38
N ASN A 557 -76.35 53.29 65.45
CA ASN A 557 -77.75 53.67 65.68
C ASN A 557 -78.59 52.51 66.23
N LEU A 558 -79.47 52.79 67.21
CA LEU A 558 -80.46 51.84 67.73
C LEU A 558 -81.50 51.50 66.64
N PRO A 559 -81.83 50.21 66.41
CA PRO A 559 -82.78 49.82 65.37
C PRO A 559 -84.19 50.33 65.71
N THR A 560 -84.81 51.06 64.77
CA THR A 560 -86.19 51.56 64.87
C THR A 560 -87.00 51.06 63.68
N GLU A 561 -88.08 50.32 63.93
CA GLU A 561 -89.03 49.92 62.87
C GLU A 561 -89.88 51.14 62.49
N LYS A 562 -89.84 51.54 61.22
CA LYS A 562 -90.88 52.39 60.62
C LYS A 562 -91.77 51.49 59.77
N SER A 563 -93.03 51.29 60.18
CA SER A 563 -94.02 50.56 59.39
C SER A 563 -94.39 51.40 58.16
N SER A 564 -93.89 51.01 56.98
CA SER A 564 -94.43 51.46 55.70
C SER A 564 -95.07 50.29 55.00
N ILE A 565 -96.39 50.24 55.10
CA ILE A 565 -97.31 49.43 54.31
C ILE A 565 -97.13 49.81 52.83
N ALA A 566 -96.81 48.86 51.97
CA ALA A 566 -96.89 49.02 50.52
C ALA A 566 -97.82 47.96 49.92
N THR A 567 -98.79 48.49 49.19
CA THR A 567 -100.06 47.93 48.77
C THR A 567 -99.96 46.89 47.65
N SER A 568 -100.83 45.90 47.71
CA SER A 568 -101.15 44.93 46.66
C SER A 568 -101.86 45.59 45.46
N VAL A 569 -101.32 45.41 44.25
CA VAL A 569 -102.09 45.52 43.00
C VAL A 569 -101.64 44.41 42.05
N ALA A 570 -102.62 43.64 41.57
CA ALA A 570 -102.47 42.62 40.55
C ALA A 570 -102.97 43.13 39.18
N THR A 571 -102.46 42.47 38.13
CA THR A 571 -103.03 42.19 36.79
C THR A 571 -102.55 42.93 35.52
N SER A 572 -101.87 42.12 34.70
CA SER A 572 -101.97 41.90 33.24
C SER A 572 -101.17 42.78 32.26
N SER A 573 -100.14 42.16 31.66
CA SER A 573 -100.05 42.08 30.20
C SER A 573 -99.41 40.75 29.78
N THR A 574 -100.13 40.05 28.91
CA THR A 574 -99.74 38.82 28.23
C THR A 574 -98.76 39.16 27.11
N SER A 575 -97.56 38.55 27.13
CA SER A 575 -96.85 38.21 25.90
C SER A 575 -96.15 36.87 26.08
N SER A 576 -96.49 35.96 25.17
CA SER A 576 -96.05 34.58 25.12
C SER A 576 -94.59 34.49 24.70
N VAL A 577 -93.73 33.94 25.56
CA VAL A 577 -92.51 33.26 25.13
C VAL A 577 -92.47 31.91 25.84
N LYS A 578 -92.64 30.84 25.06
CA LYS A 578 -92.45 29.46 25.51
C LYS A 578 -90.99 29.27 25.88
N VAL A 579 -90.70 28.89 27.12
CA VAL A 579 -89.43 28.27 27.48
C VAL A 579 -89.75 26.86 27.96
N ALA A 580 -89.50 25.91 27.08
CA ALA A 580 -89.48 24.50 27.40
C ALA A 580 -88.26 24.23 28.30
N THR A 581 -88.54 23.56 29.40
CA THR A 581 -87.58 22.72 30.12
C THR A 581 -86.94 21.75 29.13
N ASP A 582 -85.61 21.73 29.06
CA ASP A 582 -84.89 20.47 28.94
C ASP A 582 -83.45 20.58 29.47
N SER A 583 -83.11 19.55 30.22
CA SER A 583 -81.83 19.19 30.79
C SER A 583 -80.65 19.33 29.82
N LYS A 584 -79.55 19.94 30.29
CA LYS A 584 -78.24 19.87 29.62
C LYS A 584 -77.31 18.91 30.34
N THR A 585 -77.16 17.73 29.77
CA THR A 585 -75.99 16.87 29.92
C THR A 585 -75.04 17.03 28.73
N THR A 586 -73.77 16.90 29.07
CA THR A 586 -72.55 16.73 28.27
C THR A 586 -72.65 16.05 26.90
N ALA A 587 -71.86 16.52 25.92
CA ALA A 587 -70.90 15.68 25.16
C ALA A 587 -70.03 16.51 24.20
N ASP A 588 -68.78 16.05 24.06
CA ASP A 588 -67.73 16.50 23.16
C ASP A 588 -68.03 16.27 21.65
N THR A 589 -67.18 16.94 20.84
CA THR A 589 -66.56 16.46 19.59
C THR A 589 -67.32 16.44 18.25
N GLN A 590 -66.60 17.02 17.27
CA GLN A 590 -66.53 16.74 15.83
C GLN A 590 -67.68 17.23 14.93
N TYR A 591 -67.42 18.25 14.10
CA TYR A 591 -66.86 18.07 12.76
C TYR A 591 -66.52 19.43 12.13
N ARG A 592 -65.24 19.60 11.77
CA ARG A 592 -64.81 20.40 10.61
C ARG A 592 -65.15 19.58 9.37
N ILE A 593 -65.85 20.14 8.38
CA ILE A 593 -65.63 20.00 6.92
C ILE A 593 -66.76 20.73 6.17
N ALA A 594 -66.40 21.25 5.00
CA ALA A 594 -67.16 21.95 3.96
C ALA A 594 -67.28 23.47 4.18
N GLU A 595 -66.86 24.37 3.30
CA GLU A 595 -66.39 24.35 1.90
C GLU A 595 -65.69 25.71 1.70
N ARG A 596 -64.46 25.82 1.17
CA ARG A 596 -64.14 26.02 -0.26
C ARG A 596 -65.14 26.97 -0.94
N GLU A 597 -64.82 28.25 -1.14
CA GLU A 597 -64.29 28.85 -2.39
C GLU A 597 -64.45 30.38 -2.22
N MET A 598 -63.63 31.34 -2.66
CA MET A 598 -62.68 31.45 -3.77
C MET A 598 -61.55 32.43 -3.40
N LEU A 599 -60.33 32.14 -3.84
CA LEU A 599 -59.23 33.10 -3.96
C LEU A 599 -58.72 33.07 -5.40
N SER A 600 -58.38 34.26 -5.89
CA SER A 600 -58.45 34.69 -7.28
C SER A 600 -57.32 34.20 -8.19
N LEU A 601 -57.61 34.28 -9.49
CA LEU A 601 -56.74 33.98 -10.64
C LEU A 601 -55.38 34.73 -10.66
N GLU A 602 -55.13 35.69 -9.75
CA GLU A 602 -53.91 36.49 -9.72
C GLU A 602 -52.78 35.86 -8.89
N GLU A 603 -53.08 34.95 -7.96
CA GLU A 603 -52.02 34.19 -7.25
C GLU A 603 -51.51 32.99 -8.05
N GLN A 604 -52.27 32.51 -9.04
CA GLN A 604 -51.82 31.48 -9.97
C GLN A 604 -50.75 31.98 -10.94
N LYS A 605 -50.83 33.24 -11.41
CA LYS A 605 -49.83 33.82 -12.32
C LYS A 605 -48.50 34.18 -11.67
N LYS A 606 -48.42 34.27 -10.34
CA LYS A 606 -47.16 34.56 -9.61
C LYS A 606 -46.34 33.30 -9.27
N ARG A 607 -46.89 32.10 -9.49
CA ARG A 607 -46.17 30.82 -9.30
C ARG A 607 -45.65 30.18 -10.59
N GLU A 608 -46.10 30.59 -11.77
CA GLU A 608 -45.59 30.07 -13.06
C GLU A 608 -44.26 30.66 -13.52
N LEU A 609 -43.73 31.70 -12.84
CA LEU A 609 -42.48 32.39 -13.24
C LEU A 609 -41.22 31.97 -12.46
N LEU A 610 -41.30 30.95 -11.59
CA LEU A 610 -40.15 30.43 -10.83
C LEU A 610 -39.93 28.92 -10.98
N GLY A 611 -40.60 28.27 -11.94
CA GLY A 611 -40.55 26.82 -12.16
C GLY A 611 -40.00 26.42 -13.52
N THR A 612 -38.71 26.65 -13.79
CA THR A 612 -37.97 25.91 -14.84
C THR A 612 -36.53 25.64 -14.40
N ARG A 613 -36.32 24.50 -13.73
CA ARG A 613 -35.07 23.71 -13.78
C ARG A 613 -35.33 22.34 -13.19
N ASP A 614 -35.81 21.44 -14.05
CA ASP A 614 -35.97 20.02 -13.76
C ASP A 614 -34.60 19.33 -13.67
N TYR A 615 -34.35 18.68 -12.54
CA TYR A 615 -33.59 17.42 -12.48
C TYR A 615 -34.59 16.34 -12.06
N GLN A 616 -34.89 15.43 -12.98
CA GLN A 616 -35.88 14.36 -12.81
C GLN A 616 -35.34 13.24 -11.92
N TYR A 617 -35.99 13.04 -10.77
CA TYR A 617 -36.03 11.78 -10.05
C TYR A 617 -37.28 11.03 -10.52
N THR A 618 -37.13 9.86 -11.15
CA THR A 618 -38.26 8.96 -11.42
C THR A 618 -38.45 8.04 -10.23
N GLU A 619 -39.53 8.25 -9.50
CA GLU A 619 -40.10 7.30 -8.54
C GLU A 619 -40.75 6.13 -9.31
N ALA A 620 -40.15 4.95 -9.17
CA ALA A 620 -40.86 3.69 -9.24
C ALA A 620 -40.15 2.72 -8.31
N ILE A 621 -40.75 2.45 -7.14
CA ILE A 621 -40.80 1.16 -6.42
C ILE A 621 -41.72 1.39 -5.20
N LYS A 622 -42.97 0.96 -5.32
CA LYS A 622 -43.80 0.50 -4.20
C LYS A 622 -43.69 -1.02 -4.22
N GLY A 623 -42.91 -1.57 -3.30
CA GLY A 623 -42.68 -3.01 -3.16
C GLY A 623 -41.75 -3.24 -1.99
N THR A 624 -42.33 -3.60 -0.85
CA THR A 624 -41.70 -3.87 0.44
C THR A 624 -40.61 -4.93 0.38
N ILE A 625 -39.36 -4.56 0.67
CA ILE A 625 -38.43 -5.30 1.55
C ILE A 625 -37.66 -4.24 2.33
N TYR A 626 -37.86 -4.20 3.65
CA TYR A 626 -37.00 -3.40 4.54
C TYR A 626 -35.59 -3.97 4.47
N THR A 627 -34.71 -3.31 3.72
CA THR A 627 -33.27 -3.53 3.83
C THR A 627 -32.86 -3.14 5.26
N LYS A 628 -32.37 -4.11 6.03
CA LYS A 628 -31.74 -3.90 7.33
C LYS A 628 -30.83 -2.67 7.26
N ILE A 629 -31.16 -1.65 8.05
CA ILE A 629 -30.27 -0.52 8.32
C ILE A 629 -29.12 -1.09 9.14
N GLU A 630 -27.91 -1.05 8.61
CA GLU A 630 -26.74 -1.63 9.28
C GLU A 630 -26.34 -0.79 10.52
N PRO A 631 -26.19 -1.42 11.71
CA PRO A 631 -26.13 -0.73 12.99
C PRO A 631 -24.76 -0.17 13.41
N ASP A 632 -23.66 -0.45 12.71
CA ASP A 632 -22.31 -0.19 13.26
C ASP A 632 -21.70 1.18 12.92
N LYS A 633 -22.34 1.95 12.02
CA LYS A 633 -21.86 3.31 11.64
C LYS A 633 -22.72 4.45 12.18
N TYR A 634 -23.90 4.18 12.71
CA TYR A 634 -24.79 5.19 13.28
C TYR A 634 -24.71 5.12 14.79
N SER A 635 -24.70 6.27 15.45
CA SER A 635 -25.05 6.27 16.86
C SER A 635 -26.49 5.76 17.00
N ALA A 636 -26.80 5.03 18.07
CA ALA A 636 -28.17 4.56 18.34
C ALA A 636 -29.18 5.73 18.32
N PHE A 637 -28.67 6.91 18.67
CA PHE A 637 -29.33 8.20 18.64
C PHE A 637 -29.69 8.73 17.24
N GLU A 638 -28.82 8.58 16.25
CA GLU A 638 -29.12 9.01 14.86
C GLU A 638 -30.27 8.22 14.24
N LEU A 639 -30.46 6.97 14.66
CA LEU A 639 -31.54 6.09 14.21
C LEU A 639 -32.89 6.53 14.78
N THR A 640 -32.95 7.01 16.02
CA THR A 640 -34.16 7.53 16.66
C THR A 640 -34.57 8.90 16.12
N LEU A 641 -33.61 9.77 15.74
CA LEU A 641 -33.87 11.08 15.11
C LEU A 641 -34.71 11.00 13.82
N ASN A 642 -34.55 9.93 13.03
CA ASN A 642 -35.34 9.70 11.82
C ASN A 642 -36.79 9.27 12.13
N LYS A 643 -36.99 8.61 13.27
CA LYS A 643 -38.31 8.17 13.77
C LYS A 643 -39.12 9.35 14.31
N ASP A 644 -38.45 10.24 15.03
CA ASP A 644 -38.99 11.53 15.49
C ASP A 644 -39.59 12.39 14.37
N ARG A 645 -39.00 12.35 13.15
CA ARG A 645 -39.53 13.12 12.01
C ARG A 645 -40.87 12.55 11.50
N ILE A 646 -41.09 11.26 11.69
CA ILE A 646 -42.34 10.57 11.38
C ILE A 646 -43.35 10.79 12.50
N ASP A 647 -42.92 10.78 13.76
CA ASP A 647 -43.80 11.00 14.92
C ASP A 647 -44.24 12.48 15.07
N ARG A 648 -43.42 13.45 14.61
CA ARG A 648 -43.81 14.88 14.54
C ARG A 648 -44.91 15.20 13.51
N LEU A 649 -45.24 14.27 12.59
CA LEU A 649 -46.44 14.40 11.76
C LEU A 649 -47.73 14.13 12.57
N GLN A 650 -47.62 13.77 13.85
CA GLN A 650 -48.72 13.49 14.76
C GLN A 650 -48.50 14.16 16.11
N ILE A 651 -48.51 15.49 16.17
CA ILE A 651 -48.66 16.18 17.47
C ILE A 651 -50.12 16.61 17.63
N PRO A 652 -50.86 16.10 18.64
CA PRO A 652 -52.17 16.63 18.99
C PRO A 652 -51.98 17.98 19.69
N THR A 653 -52.52 19.04 19.09
CA THR A 653 -52.71 20.34 19.74
C THR A 653 -53.89 20.26 20.72
N ALA A 654 -53.73 19.59 21.86
CA ALA A 654 -54.77 19.55 22.89
C ALA A 654 -54.49 20.60 23.97
N SER A 655 -55.22 21.70 23.91
CA SER A 655 -55.33 22.70 24.96
C SER A 655 -56.06 22.12 26.18
N VAL A 656 -55.41 22.20 27.34
CA VAL A 656 -56.00 22.26 28.69
C VAL A 656 -56.99 21.12 29.04
N SER A 657 -56.57 20.24 29.95
CA SER A 657 -57.41 19.19 30.55
C SER A 657 -58.63 19.79 31.27
N LYS A 658 -59.75 19.05 31.20
CA LYS A 658 -60.97 19.32 32.00
C LYS A 658 -60.62 19.23 33.50
N PRO A 659 -61.22 20.08 34.36
CA PRO A 659 -60.94 20.10 35.80
C PRO A 659 -61.18 18.73 36.44
N ALA A 660 -60.25 18.30 37.30
CA ALA A 660 -60.20 16.95 37.88
C ALA A 660 -61.09 16.75 39.12
N PHE A 661 -61.77 17.79 39.61
CA PHE A 661 -62.61 17.70 40.80
C PHE A 661 -64.10 17.61 40.46
N ASN A 662 -64.71 16.45 40.73
CA ASN A 662 -66.13 16.40 41.06
C ASN A 662 -66.27 17.08 42.42
N ALA A 663 -66.89 18.27 42.43
CA ALA A 663 -67.21 18.98 43.65
C ALA A 663 -67.88 18.01 44.64
N LYS A 664 -67.30 17.86 45.84
CA LYS A 664 -68.07 17.36 46.99
C LYS A 664 -69.33 18.23 47.05
N GLU A 665 -70.50 17.61 47.14
CA GLU A 665 -71.75 18.33 47.42
C GLU A 665 -71.56 19.06 48.76
N PHE A 666 -71.20 20.33 48.68
CA PHE A 666 -71.30 21.24 49.81
C PHE A 666 -72.79 21.44 50.06
N SER A 667 -73.21 21.25 51.31
CA SER A 667 -74.58 21.42 51.76
C SER A 667 -74.95 22.91 51.81
N PHE A 668 -75.01 23.54 50.64
CA PHE A 668 -75.62 24.85 50.48
C PHE A 668 -77.13 24.69 50.56
N GLY A 669 -77.67 24.78 51.78
CA GLY A 669 -79.11 24.74 52.00
C GLY A 669 -79.79 25.92 51.32
N VAL A 670 -80.64 25.63 50.34
CA VAL A 670 -81.68 26.53 49.80
C VAL A 670 -82.57 26.96 50.98
N MET A 671 -82.77 28.26 51.16
CA MET A 671 -83.59 28.82 52.24
C MET A 671 -84.69 29.72 51.69
N ASP A 672 -85.89 29.50 52.22
CA ASP A 672 -87.07 30.33 52.05
C ASP A 672 -86.83 31.74 52.61
N HIS A 673 -87.34 32.72 51.87
CA HIS A 673 -87.28 34.13 52.23
C HIS A 673 -88.14 34.42 53.46
N ILE A 674 -87.55 35.06 54.48
CA ILE A 674 -88.05 36.21 55.30
C ILE A 674 -87.24 36.21 56.62
N SER A 675 -86.31 37.18 56.78
CA SER A 675 -85.38 37.40 57.91
C SER A 675 -84.15 36.45 58.01
N PRO A 676 -82.96 36.93 58.43
CA PRO A 676 -81.77 36.09 58.55
C PRO A 676 -81.92 35.16 59.76
N ASP A 677 -82.50 33.99 59.53
CA ASP A 677 -82.47 32.89 60.48
C ASP A 677 -81.02 32.56 60.85
N ILE A 678 -80.86 32.00 62.05
CA ILE A 678 -79.60 31.70 62.78
C ILE A 678 -78.51 31.00 61.92
N ASN A 679 -78.87 30.48 60.75
CA ASN A 679 -78.05 29.61 59.94
C ASN A 679 -77.23 30.28 58.81
N GLU A 680 -77.55 31.50 58.35
CA GLU A 680 -76.88 32.05 57.14
C GLU A 680 -75.43 32.52 57.38
N TYR A 681 -75.17 33.32 58.41
CA TYR A 681 -73.78 33.69 58.77
C TYR A 681 -72.97 32.45 59.18
N LYS A 682 -73.60 31.46 59.82
CA LYS A 682 -72.97 30.21 60.22
C LYS A 682 -72.50 29.40 58.99
N LYS A 683 -73.32 29.31 57.94
CA LYS A 683 -72.96 28.72 56.64
C LYS A 683 -71.84 29.49 55.92
N ILE A 684 -71.87 30.83 56.01
CA ILE A 684 -70.83 31.68 55.41
C ILE A 684 -69.49 31.48 56.11
N TYR A 685 -69.48 31.47 57.44
CA TYR A 685 -68.30 31.24 58.27
C TYR A 685 -67.73 29.83 58.04
N SER A 686 -68.58 28.80 58.02
CA SER A 686 -68.12 27.43 57.73
C SER A 686 -67.54 27.32 56.32
N GLY A 687 -68.20 27.89 55.30
CA GLY A 687 -67.67 27.88 53.93
C GLY A 687 -66.35 28.64 53.77
N MET A 688 -66.14 29.74 54.50
CA MET A 688 -64.84 30.45 54.50
C MET A 688 -63.75 29.68 55.24
N HIS A 689 -64.10 28.96 56.31
CA HIS A 689 -63.16 28.09 57.02
C HIS A 689 -62.80 26.85 56.20
N ASP A 690 -63.78 26.25 55.52
CA ASP A 690 -63.58 25.15 54.58
C ASP A 690 -62.70 25.56 53.41
N ILE A 691 -62.78 26.80 52.93
CA ILE A 691 -61.85 27.33 51.92
C ILE A 691 -60.42 27.38 52.46
N LEU A 692 -60.21 27.76 53.74
CA LEU A 692 -58.87 27.78 54.35
C LEU A 692 -58.30 26.38 54.52
N THR A 693 -59.11 25.41 54.95
CA THR A 693 -58.65 24.01 55.05
C THR A 693 -58.37 23.42 53.67
N THR A 694 -59.21 23.74 52.67
CA THR A 694 -59.02 23.32 51.28
C THR A 694 -57.73 23.88 50.66
N VAL A 695 -57.22 25.04 51.11
CA VAL A 695 -55.90 25.56 50.68
C VAL A 695 -54.77 24.60 51.05
N LEU A 696 -54.84 23.96 52.23
CA LEU A 696 -53.84 23.01 52.69
C LEU A 696 -53.93 21.66 51.96
N ASP A 697 -55.11 21.31 51.46
CA ASP A 697 -55.34 20.05 50.74
C ASP A 697 -54.96 20.14 49.24
N ILE A 698 -55.07 21.34 48.64
CA ILE A 698 -54.87 21.54 47.19
C ILE A 698 -53.41 21.91 46.84
N PHE A 699 -52.72 22.63 47.71
CA PHE A 699 -51.34 23.08 47.47
C PHE A 699 -50.32 22.18 48.18
N GLU A 700 -49.11 22.09 47.64
CA GLU A 700 -47.97 21.40 48.27
C GLU A 700 -47.18 22.36 49.18
N GLU A 701 -46.43 21.84 50.16
CA GLU A 701 -45.53 22.68 50.99
C GLU A 701 -44.29 23.12 50.17
N PRO A 702 -43.80 24.37 50.30
CA PRO A 702 -44.18 25.43 51.24
C PRO A 702 -45.31 26.37 50.76
N ASP A 703 -45.81 26.15 49.55
CA ASP A 703 -46.79 27.02 48.89
C ASP A 703 -48.14 27.07 49.62
N ALA A 704 -48.56 25.93 50.18
CA ALA A 704 -49.77 25.76 50.98
C ALA A 704 -49.72 26.57 52.28
N THR A 705 -48.60 26.50 53.00
CA THR A 705 -48.43 27.16 54.30
C THR A 705 -48.28 28.67 54.14
N ASP A 706 -47.57 29.14 53.11
CA ASP A 706 -47.49 30.56 52.76
C ASP A 706 -48.86 31.15 52.39
N LEU A 707 -49.64 30.45 51.55
CA LEU A 707 -50.97 30.94 51.18
C LEU A 707 -51.95 30.91 52.36
N HIS A 708 -51.93 29.83 53.14
CA HIS A 708 -52.78 29.70 54.32
C HIS A 708 -52.46 30.78 55.38
N THR A 709 -51.18 31.05 55.64
CA THR A 709 -50.76 32.11 56.58
C THR A 709 -51.15 33.51 56.09
N LYS A 710 -50.98 33.81 54.79
CA LYS A 710 -51.43 35.08 54.18
C LYS A 710 -52.94 35.26 54.28
N LEU A 711 -53.73 34.21 54.03
CA LEU A 711 -55.19 34.29 54.08
C LEU A 711 -55.72 34.36 55.53
N THR A 712 -55.14 33.58 56.45
CA THR A 712 -55.52 33.62 57.88
C THR A 712 -55.18 34.97 58.51
N GLY A 713 -54.03 35.57 58.17
CA GLY A 713 -53.66 36.92 58.61
C GLY A 713 -54.65 38.01 58.17
N LEU A 714 -55.37 37.79 57.07
CA LEU A 714 -56.43 38.70 56.58
C LEU A 714 -57.81 38.46 57.21
N SER A 715 -57.97 37.39 58.01
CA SER A 715 -59.24 37.01 58.64
C SER A 715 -59.38 37.38 60.13
N THR A 716 -58.49 38.21 60.66
CA THR A 716 -58.49 38.63 62.08
C THR A 716 -59.78 39.32 62.54
N GLU A 717 -60.51 39.95 61.60
CA GLU A 717 -61.79 40.62 61.85
C GLU A 717 -63.02 39.66 61.78
N LEU A 718 -62.83 38.39 61.38
CA LEU A 718 -63.90 37.40 61.26
C LEU A 718 -64.23 36.78 62.62
N LYS A 719 -65.44 37.01 63.13
CA LYS A 719 -65.88 36.47 64.43
C LYS A 719 -66.50 35.08 64.28
N SER A 720 -66.19 34.16 65.19
CA SER A 720 -66.86 32.84 65.21
C SER A 720 -68.36 32.99 65.51
N PRO A 721 -69.22 32.10 65.00
CA PRO A 721 -70.67 32.17 65.24
C PRO A 721 -71.03 32.16 66.73
N SER A 722 -70.32 31.39 67.54
CA SER A 722 -70.50 31.36 69.00
C SER A 722 -70.12 32.70 69.66
N ASN A 723 -69.03 33.32 69.24
CA ASN A 723 -68.59 34.62 69.78
C ASN A 723 -69.53 35.75 69.33
N LEU A 724 -70.00 35.71 68.08
CA LEU A 724 -70.99 36.66 67.57
C LEU A 724 -72.31 36.56 68.35
N GLU A 725 -72.75 35.35 68.67
CA GLU A 725 -73.99 35.11 69.42
C GLU A 725 -73.86 35.58 70.89
N THR A 726 -72.70 35.37 71.53
CA THR A 726 -72.41 35.95 72.85
C THR A 726 -72.34 37.48 72.81
N ASP A 727 -71.76 38.07 71.76
CA ASP A 727 -71.69 39.53 71.57
C ASP A 727 -73.10 40.11 71.41
N ILE A 728 -73.96 39.48 70.61
CA ILE A 728 -75.37 39.85 70.43
C ILE A 728 -76.11 39.79 71.76
N ILE A 729 -75.94 38.74 72.57
CA ILE A 729 -76.60 38.59 73.87
C ILE A 729 -76.13 39.67 74.85
N ASN A 730 -74.82 39.89 74.94
CA ASN A 730 -74.22 40.88 75.83
C ASN A 730 -74.63 42.31 75.44
N GLU A 731 -74.62 42.62 74.15
CA GLU A 731 -75.02 43.93 73.64
C GLU A 731 -76.53 44.17 73.74
N THR A 732 -77.34 43.14 73.50
CA THR A 732 -78.79 43.19 73.76
C THR A 732 -79.05 43.48 75.23
N ASN A 733 -78.36 42.80 76.15
CA ASN A 733 -78.48 43.04 77.58
C ASN A 733 -78.04 44.47 77.97
N ASN A 734 -76.91 44.96 77.43
CA ASN A 734 -76.35 46.27 77.74
C ASN A 734 -77.17 47.44 77.14
N LYS A 735 -77.70 47.29 75.92
CA LYS A 735 -78.49 48.33 75.25
C LYS A 735 -79.96 48.32 75.70
N TYR A 736 -80.53 47.16 76.05
CA TYR A 736 -81.92 47.04 76.51
C TYR A 736 -82.16 47.64 77.90
N THR A 737 -81.14 47.58 78.78
CA THR A 737 -81.18 48.21 80.11
C THR A 737 -81.19 49.74 80.03
N GLY A 738 -80.62 50.33 78.97
CA GLY A 738 -80.58 51.79 78.74
C GLY A 738 -81.76 52.40 77.96
N LEU A 739 -82.76 51.61 77.54
CA LEU A 739 -83.92 52.12 76.76
C LEU A 739 -84.96 52.85 77.64
N PRO A 740 -85.49 54.02 77.21
CA PRO A 740 -86.56 54.76 77.89
C PRO A 740 -87.86 53.94 78.00
N ALA A 741 -88.69 54.23 79.00
CA ALA A 741 -89.85 53.39 79.35
C ALA A 741 -91.04 53.46 78.36
N GLU A 742 -91.12 54.50 77.52
CA GLU A 742 -92.16 54.64 76.50
C GLU A 742 -91.83 53.87 75.21
N GLY A 743 -92.74 53.00 74.78
CA GLY A 743 -92.61 52.24 73.53
C GLY A 743 -91.60 51.09 73.58
N LYS A 744 -91.21 50.63 74.79
CA LYS A 744 -90.15 49.62 74.97
C LYS A 744 -90.56 48.27 74.34
N PRO A 745 -89.86 47.79 73.28
CA PRO A 745 -90.15 46.49 72.67
C PRO A 745 -89.84 45.34 73.63
N THR A 746 -90.43 44.15 73.40
CA THR A 746 -90.09 42.94 74.18
C THR A 746 -88.60 42.63 74.04
N LYS A 747 -87.92 42.26 75.14
CA LYS A 747 -86.48 41.91 75.14
C LYS A 747 -86.10 40.91 74.03
N ALA A 748 -86.96 39.95 73.75
CA ALA A 748 -86.79 39.00 72.65
C ALA A 748 -86.83 39.65 71.26
N HIS A 749 -87.76 40.58 71.02
CA HIS A 749 -87.90 41.28 69.74
C HIS A 749 -86.77 42.30 69.51
N PHE A 750 -86.38 43.06 70.55
CA PHE A 750 -85.22 43.96 70.49
C PHE A 750 -83.90 43.20 70.30
N GLY A 751 -83.76 42.05 70.97
CA GLY A 751 -82.66 41.13 70.75
C GLY A 751 -82.58 40.62 69.32
N ASN A 752 -83.73 40.31 68.69
CA ASN A 752 -83.78 39.90 67.28
C ASN A 752 -83.37 41.03 66.31
N LEU A 753 -83.73 42.29 66.60
CA LEU A 753 -83.31 43.45 65.78
C LEU A 753 -81.79 43.70 65.87
N ILE A 754 -81.22 43.67 67.07
CA ILE A 754 -79.76 43.75 67.28
C ILE A 754 -79.06 42.54 66.65
N ALA A 755 -79.63 41.34 66.79
CA ALA A 755 -79.11 40.13 66.17
C ALA A 755 -79.05 40.27 64.65
N ASN A 756 -80.11 40.79 64.01
CA ASN A 756 -80.13 41.03 62.56
C ASN A 756 -79.08 42.06 62.14
N GLN A 757 -78.97 43.18 62.85
CA GLN A 757 -77.98 44.23 62.57
C GLN A 757 -76.54 43.71 62.66
N ARG A 758 -76.19 42.99 63.74
CA ARG A 758 -74.85 42.41 63.93
C ARG A 758 -74.57 41.24 63.00
N ARG A 759 -75.58 40.43 62.63
CA ARG A 759 -75.44 39.38 61.61
C ARG A 759 -75.19 39.96 60.22
N TYR A 760 -75.89 41.02 59.82
CA TYR A 760 -75.62 41.69 58.55
C TYR A 760 -74.26 42.38 58.54
N GLU A 761 -73.85 42.99 59.66
CA GLU A 761 -72.50 43.53 59.81
C GLU A 761 -71.43 42.44 59.67
N ALA A 762 -71.63 41.29 60.32
CA ALA A 762 -70.72 40.15 60.22
C ALA A 762 -70.68 39.53 58.81
N ILE A 763 -71.82 39.45 58.11
CA ILE A 763 -71.89 39.03 56.70
C ILE A 763 -71.15 40.02 55.79
N PHE A 764 -71.29 41.32 56.05
CA PHE A 764 -70.62 42.37 55.29
C PHE A 764 -69.10 42.39 55.51
N THR A 765 -68.63 42.21 56.75
CA THR A 765 -67.19 42.06 57.05
C THR A 765 -66.62 40.78 56.46
N ALA A 766 -67.35 39.66 56.52
CA ALA A 766 -66.98 38.41 55.86
C ALA A 766 -66.82 38.59 54.34
N GLY A 767 -67.73 39.31 53.68
CA GLY A 767 -67.62 39.63 52.24
C GLY A 767 -66.43 40.53 51.90
N LYS A 768 -66.07 41.49 52.77
CA LYS A 768 -64.87 42.32 52.61
C LYS A 768 -63.59 41.51 52.73
N ILE A 769 -63.52 40.58 53.69
CA ILE A 769 -62.39 39.66 53.86
C ILE A 769 -62.26 38.73 52.65
N LEU A 770 -63.38 38.16 52.18
CA LEU A 770 -63.41 37.29 51.02
C LEU A 770 -62.95 38.01 49.74
N THR A 771 -63.30 39.29 49.57
CA THR A 771 -62.84 40.10 48.42
C THR A 771 -61.31 40.34 48.47
N ARG A 772 -60.75 40.57 49.67
CA ARG A 772 -59.28 40.64 49.85
C ARG A 772 -58.61 39.29 49.55
N TRP A 773 -59.21 38.20 50.02
CA TRP A 773 -58.75 36.84 49.71
C TRP A 773 -58.76 36.50 48.22
N ILE A 774 -59.72 37.05 47.45
CA ILE A 774 -59.77 36.93 46.00
C ILE A 774 -58.59 37.69 45.38
N SER A 775 -58.33 38.94 45.78
CA SER A 775 -57.22 39.73 45.24
C SER A 775 -55.82 39.11 45.43
N VAL A 776 -55.57 38.50 46.59
CA VAL A 776 -54.28 37.82 46.87
C VAL A 776 -54.10 36.60 45.98
N VAL A 777 -55.16 35.82 45.76
CA VAL A 777 -55.12 34.63 44.89
C VAL A 777 -55.06 35.03 43.41
N GLU A 778 -55.72 36.12 43.01
CA GLU A 778 -55.62 36.68 41.65
C GLU A 778 -54.21 37.17 41.32
N ASN A 779 -53.53 37.84 42.25
CA ASN A 779 -52.13 38.25 42.04
C ASN A 779 -51.21 37.04 41.87
N ARG A 780 -51.36 36.02 42.72
CA ARG A 780 -50.63 34.76 42.60
C ARG A 780 -50.92 34.04 41.28
N TYR A 781 -52.17 34.04 40.83
CA TYR A 781 -52.57 33.50 39.53
C TYR A 781 -51.83 34.20 38.38
N ASN A 782 -51.80 35.54 38.39
CA ASN A 782 -51.12 36.34 37.37
C ASN A 782 -49.60 36.12 37.37
N GLU A 783 -48.97 36.00 38.54
CA GLU A 783 -47.53 35.70 38.68
C GLU A 783 -47.18 34.30 38.13
N SER A 784 -47.97 33.28 38.46
CA SER A 784 -47.81 31.93 37.90
C SER A 784 -48.08 31.92 36.39
N GLU A 785 -49.06 32.69 35.89
CA GLU A 785 -49.32 32.81 34.45
C GLU A 785 -48.14 33.43 33.70
N GLN A 786 -47.55 34.52 34.22
CA GLN A 786 -46.37 35.14 33.63
C GLN A 786 -45.18 34.18 33.63
N THR A 787 -44.94 33.49 34.74
CA THR A 787 -43.87 32.48 34.86
C THR A 787 -44.07 31.37 33.83
N LEU A 788 -45.29 30.84 33.71
CA LEU A 788 -45.66 29.85 32.70
C LEU A 788 -45.42 30.36 31.28
N GLN A 789 -45.80 31.60 30.95
CA GLN A 789 -45.55 32.19 29.63
C GLN A 789 -44.05 32.29 29.32
N THR A 790 -43.21 32.65 30.29
CA THR A 790 -41.76 32.67 30.10
C THR A 790 -41.19 31.27 29.86
N LEU A 791 -41.64 30.27 30.62
CA LEU A 791 -41.22 28.87 30.45
C LEU A 791 -41.67 28.30 29.10
N LEU A 792 -42.88 28.62 28.64
CA LEU A 792 -43.37 28.22 27.31
C LEU A 792 -42.57 28.87 26.18
N ARG A 793 -42.12 30.12 26.36
CA ARG A 793 -41.21 30.77 25.41
C ARG A 793 -39.85 30.07 25.39
N THR A 794 -39.28 29.74 26.55
CA THR A 794 -38.00 29.02 26.62
C THR A 794 -38.11 27.62 26.02
N GLN A 795 -39.24 26.93 26.20
CA GLN A 795 -39.50 25.65 25.55
C GLN A 795 -39.51 25.79 24.02
N LYS A 796 -40.19 26.81 23.48
CA LYS A 796 -40.17 27.09 22.02
C LYS A 796 -38.77 27.40 21.51
N GLU A 797 -37.98 28.18 22.23
CA GLU A 797 -36.59 28.49 21.89
C GLU A 797 -35.72 27.22 21.89
N LEU A 798 -35.85 26.35 22.89
CA LEU A 798 -35.13 25.07 22.98
C LEU A 798 -35.56 24.08 21.89
N ILE A 799 -36.84 24.01 21.53
CA ILE A 799 -37.31 23.18 20.41
C ILE A 799 -36.71 23.68 19.08
N ALA A 800 -36.67 25.01 18.88
CA ALA A 800 -36.09 25.59 17.66
C ALA A 800 -34.57 25.35 17.57
N THR A 801 -33.83 25.46 18.69
CA THR A 801 -32.39 25.13 18.70
C THR A 801 -32.17 23.64 18.47
N GLN A 802 -33.02 22.77 19.01
CA GLN A 802 -32.98 21.33 18.79
C GLN A 802 -33.21 20.99 17.30
N GLU A 803 -34.22 21.59 16.64
CA GLU A 803 -34.46 21.41 15.21
C GLU A 803 -33.30 21.89 14.34
N LYS A 804 -32.72 23.05 14.67
CA LYS A 804 -31.53 23.56 13.99
C LYS A 804 -30.36 22.57 14.11
N ARG A 805 -30.11 22.04 15.31
CA ARG A 805 -29.06 21.03 15.54
C ARG A 805 -29.33 19.73 14.79
N LYS A 806 -30.58 19.26 14.68
CA LYS A 806 -30.92 18.09 13.83
C LYS A 806 -30.50 18.31 12.38
N ALA A 807 -30.83 19.48 11.82
CA ALA A 807 -30.47 19.81 10.44
C ALA A 807 -28.94 19.90 10.25
N GLU A 808 -28.22 20.49 11.21
CA GLU A 808 -26.76 20.55 11.22
C GLU A 808 -26.13 19.17 11.32
N ILE A 809 -26.62 18.28 12.20
CA ILE A 809 -26.16 16.89 12.33
C ILE A 809 -26.26 16.16 10.98
N VAL A 810 -27.40 16.25 10.29
CA VAL A 810 -27.59 15.60 8.97
C VAL A 810 -26.63 16.15 7.93
N ARG A 811 -26.43 17.48 7.89
CA ARG A 811 -25.51 18.12 6.94
C ARG A 811 -24.05 17.73 7.23
N THR A 812 -23.62 17.82 8.48
CA THR A 812 -22.27 17.43 8.92
C THR A 812 -22.00 15.95 8.69
N ARG A 813 -23.04 15.10 8.78
CA ARG A 813 -22.93 13.68 8.44
C ARG A 813 -22.75 13.44 6.95
N GLN A 814 -23.45 14.19 6.10
CA GLN A 814 -23.24 14.13 4.64
C GLN A 814 -21.84 14.57 4.26
N THR A 815 -21.32 15.64 4.87
CA THR A 815 -19.92 16.07 4.65
C THR A 815 -18.95 15.03 5.16
N LEU A 816 -19.19 14.43 6.33
CA LEU A 816 -18.33 13.37 6.87
C LEU A 816 -18.31 12.14 5.94
N ARG A 817 -19.44 11.72 5.36
CA ARG A 817 -19.48 10.62 4.37
C ARG A 817 -18.72 10.94 3.09
N HIS A 818 -18.82 12.18 2.61
CA HIS A 818 -18.06 12.61 1.46
C HIS A 818 -16.55 12.57 1.74
N LEU A 819 -16.14 13.04 2.92
CA LEU A 819 -14.75 12.96 3.38
C LEU A 819 -14.30 11.51 3.64
N ASP A 820 -15.18 10.63 4.12
CA ASP A 820 -14.93 9.19 4.28
C ASP A 820 -14.49 8.58 2.94
N SER A 821 -15.26 8.86 1.88
CA SER A 821 -14.93 8.40 0.53
C SER A 821 -13.57 8.91 0.03
N ILE A 822 -13.25 10.18 0.29
CA ILE A 822 -11.99 10.81 -0.15
C ILE A 822 -10.80 10.29 0.67
N ALA A 823 -10.98 10.13 1.98
CA ALA A 823 -9.95 9.60 2.88
C ALA A 823 -9.66 8.13 2.56
N ASP A 824 -10.69 7.33 2.31
CA ASP A 824 -10.56 5.93 1.90
C ASP A 824 -9.87 5.80 0.53
N GLU A 825 -10.15 6.69 -0.41
CA GLU A 825 -9.46 6.73 -1.71
C GLU A 825 -7.97 7.05 -1.53
N ALA A 826 -7.64 8.11 -0.78
CA ALA A 826 -6.25 8.49 -0.53
C ALA A 826 -5.48 7.43 0.28
N LEU A 827 -6.15 6.74 1.21
CA LEU A 827 -5.59 5.59 1.92
C LEU A 827 -5.35 4.42 0.95
N GLY A 828 -6.29 4.18 0.03
CA GLY A 828 -6.14 3.23 -1.07
C GLY A 828 -4.88 3.49 -1.89
N ASP A 829 -4.71 4.71 -2.41
CA ASP A 829 -3.50 5.14 -3.15
C ASP A 829 -2.21 4.84 -2.35
N TYR A 830 -2.22 5.18 -1.06
CA TYR A 830 -1.07 4.95 -0.19
C TYR A 830 -0.79 3.46 0.00
N THR A 831 -1.82 2.63 0.18
CA THR A 831 -1.66 1.18 0.32
C THR A 831 -1.12 0.52 -0.95
N VAL A 832 -1.47 1.03 -2.13
CA VAL A 832 -0.87 0.58 -3.41
C VAL A 832 0.61 0.92 -3.45
N ALA A 833 1.00 2.14 -3.07
CA ALA A 833 2.40 2.53 -3.01
C ALA A 833 3.19 1.64 -2.03
N GLN A 834 2.63 1.30 -0.86
CA GLN A 834 3.24 0.36 0.09
C GLN A 834 3.49 -1.02 -0.52
N GLN A 835 2.55 -1.54 -1.30
CA GLN A 835 2.67 -2.85 -1.94
C GLN A 835 3.72 -2.84 -3.05
N LEU A 836 3.77 -1.79 -3.86
CA LEU A 836 4.80 -1.65 -4.90
C LEU A 836 6.21 -1.58 -4.31
N VAL A 837 6.38 -0.96 -3.13
CA VAL A 837 7.67 -0.93 -2.42
C VAL A 837 8.08 -2.33 -1.96
N ASP A 838 7.17 -3.11 -1.37
CA ASP A 838 7.47 -4.50 -1.00
C ASP A 838 7.78 -5.36 -2.24
N GLU A 839 7.03 -5.18 -3.34
CA GLU A 839 7.30 -5.84 -4.62
C GLU A 839 8.69 -5.47 -5.18
N ASP A 840 9.05 -4.19 -5.16
CA ASP A 840 10.35 -3.71 -5.61
C ASP A 840 11.49 -4.32 -4.80
N TRP A 841 11.38 -4.29 -3.47
CA TRP A 841 12.38 -4.87 -2.57
C TRP A 841 12.53 -6.38 -2.78
N GLN A 842 11.41 -7.09 -3.03
CA GLN A 842 11.45 -8.52 -3.36
C GLN A 842 12.07 -8.79 -4.73
N ARG A 843 11.80 -7.95 -5.73
CA ARG A 843 12.42 -8.03 -7.06
C ARG A 843 13.93 -7.81 -6.97
N VAL A 844 14.36 -6.72 -6.34
CA VAL A 844 15.76 -6.38 -6.09
C VAL A 844 16.46 -7.49 -5.31
N TYR A 845 15.81 -8.06 -4.29
CA TYR A 845 16.35 -9.22 -3.57
C TYR A 845 16.55 -10.44 -4.48
N LYS A 846 15.59 -10.78 -5.34
CA LYS A 846 15.71 -11.92 -6.28
C LYS A 846 16.86 -11.70 -7.26
N GLU A 847 16.97 -10.50 -7.83
CA GLU A 847 18.05 -10.13 -8.74
C GLU A 847 19.40 -10.16 -8.04
N TYR A 848 19.49 -9.62 -6.83
CA TYR A 848 20.69 -9.65 -6.01
C TYR A 848 21.09 -11.09 -5.65
N LYS A 849 20.12 -11.96 -5.33
CA LYS A 849 20.35 -13.37 -5.04
C LYS A 849 20.86 -14.12 -6.26
N GLU A 850 20.26 -13.91 -7.44
CA GLU A 850 20.73 -14.49 -8.69
C GLU A 850 22.13 -13.99 -9.05
N ARG A 851 22.36 -12.68 -8.95
CA ARG A 851 23.69 -12.06 -9.11
C ARG A 851 24.71 -12.73 -8.18
N THR A 852 24.39 -12.85 -6.90
CA THR A 852 25.27 -13.47 -5.90
C THR A 852 25.53 -14.94 -6.23
N ARG A 853 24.49 -15.71 -6.60
CA ARG A 853 24.63 -17.11 -7.04
C ARG A 853 25.56 -17.21 -8.25
N VAL A 854 25.42 -16.34 -9.23
CA VAL A 854 26.23 -16.32 -10.44
C VAL A 854 27.70 -15.99 -10.11
N LEU A 855 27.95 -14.93 -9.33
CA LEU A 855 29.30 -14.50 -8.96
C LEU A 855 30.02 -15.49 -8.03
N THR A 856 29.28 -16.31 -7.28
CA THR A 856 29.86 -17.32 -6.37
C THR A 856 30.04 -18.69 -7.01
N THR A 857 29.15 -19.09 -7.93
CA THR A 857 29.13 -20.48 -8.46
C THR A 857 29.52 -20.63 -9.93
N GLN A 858 29.40 -19.57 -10.75
CA GLN A 858 29.54 -19.66 -12.21
C GLN A 858 30.80 -18.96 -12.77
N VAL A 859 31.67 -18.43 -11.90
CA VAL A 859 32.95 -17.83 -12.32
C VAL A 859 33.96 -18.95 -12.57
N GLU A 860 34.45 -19.04 -13.80
CA GLU A 860 35.38 -20.10 -14.23
C GLU A 860 36.84 -19.76 -13.94
N GLY A 861 37.18 -18.46 -13.85
CA GLY A 861 38.55 -18.02 -13.60
C GLY A 861 38.71 -16.51 -13.47
N LEU A 862 39.86 -16.10 -12.93
CA LEU A 862 40.25 -14.71 -12.73
C LEU A 862 41.44 -14.36 -13.63
N TYR A 863 41.29 -13.34 -14.46
CA TYR A 863 42.34 -12.86 -15.34
C TYR A 863 42.56 -11.37 -15.13
N TYR A 864 43.63 -10.81 -15.68
CA TYR A 864 43.89 -9.38 -15.58
C TYR A 864 44.56 -8.83 -16.83
N VAL A 865 44.36 -7.53 -17.06
CA VAL A 865 44.98 -6.75 -18.13
C VAL A 865 45.36 -5.37 -17.61
N ARG A 866 46.57 -4.90 -17.95
CA ARG A 866 47.02 -3.52 -17.68
C ARG A 866 46.19 -2.51 -18.45
N VAL A 867 45.67 -1.48 -17.80
CA VAL A 867 44.80 -0.44 -18.38
C VAL A 867 45.64 0.67 -19.04
N ARG A 868 45.23 1.18 -20.21
CA ARG A 868 45.73 2.46 -20.76
C ARG A 868 44.86 3.58 -20.20
N GLN A 869 45.39 4.79 -19.97
CA GLN A 869 44.60 5.97 -19.61
C GLN A 869 43.68 6.49 -20.76
N ALA A 870 43.07 5.61 -21.56
CA ALA A 870 42.05 5.97 -22.53
C ALA A 870 40.96 4.90 -22.58
N GLU A 871 39.71 5.36 -22.54
CA GLU A 871 38.48 4.57 -22.51
C GLU A 871 38.34 3.70 -23.76
N ILE A 872 38.07 2.41 -23.56
CA ILE A 872 37.43 1.58 -24.59
C ILE A 872 36.05 1.23 -24.05
N SER A 873 35.12 2.16 -24.25
CA SER A 873 33.68 1.92 -24.21
C SER A 873 33.10 2.49 -25.51
N ARG A 874 33.14 1.69 -26.58
CA ARG A 874 32.18 1.88 -27.67
C ARG A 874 31.05 0.88 -27.41
N PRO A 875 29.86 1.33 -27.01
CA PRO A 875 28.68 0.48 -27.15
C PRO A 875 28.55 0.10 -28.64
N LEU A 876 28.17 -1.16 -28.90
CA LEU A 876 27.78 -1.57 -30.25
C LEU A 876 26.66 -0.64 -30.73
N ALA A 877 26.65 -0.35 -32.03
CA ALA A 877 25.55 0.35 -32.66
C ALA A 877 24.24 -0.44 -32.45
N ASP A 878 23.21 0.30 -32.06
CA ASP A 878 21.81 -0.14 -31.94
C ASP A 878 21.41 -1.00 -33.15
N PRO A 879 20.91 -2.24 -32.96
CA PRO A 879 20.50 -3.07 -34.08
C PRO A 879 19.36 -2.38 -34.84
N LEU A 880 19.63 -2.18 -36.14
CA LEU A 880 18.68 -1.70 -37.15
C LEU A 880 17.25 -2.22 -36.88
N PRO A 881 16.21 -1.37 -37.01
CA PRO A 881 14.83 -1.80 -36.82
C PRO A 881 14.45 -2.72 -37.98
N LEU A 882 14.46 -4.03 -37.76
CA LEU A 882 13.75 -5.00 -38.59
C LEU A 882 12.25 -4.78 -38.38
N ARG A 883 11.68 -3.81 -39.10
CA ARG A 883 10.23 -3.64 -39.18
C ARG A 883 9.67 -4.85 -39.91
N ARG A 884 8.91 -5.66 -39.17
CA ARG A 884 8.10 -6.74 -39.74
C ARG A 884 6.72 -6.14 -40.06
N ASP A 885 6.35 -6.13 -41.33
CA ASP A 885 5.21 -5.37 -41.90
C ASP A 885 3.99 -6.24 -42.26
N ASN A 886 3.98 -7.53 -41.90
CA ASN A 886 2.96 -8.49 -42.33
C ASN A 886 2.02 -8.95 -41.18
N PRO A 887 0.71 -9.12 -41.44
CA PRO A 887 -0.26 -9.70 -40.49
C PRO A 887 0.11 -11.13 -40.02
N GLY A 888 1.03 -11.80 -40.73
CA GLY A 888 1.57 -13.11 -40.38
C GLY A 888 2.71 -13.07 -39.35
N ASP A 889 3.19 -11.90 -38.96
CA ASP A 889 4.38 -11.77 -38.13
C ASP A 889 4.21 -12.31 -36.71
N LEU A 890 5.32 -12.78 -36.15
CA LEU A 890 5.42 -13.25 -34.77
C LEU A 890 5.26 -12.07 -33.80
N VAL A 891 4.64 -12.33 -32.64
CA VAL A 891 4.49 -11.34 -31.57
C VAL A 891 5.89 -10.95 -31.05
N PRO A 892 6.24 -9.65 -30.99
CA PRO A 892 7.55 -9.19 -30.51
C PRO A 892 7.84 -9.62 -29.08
N GLY A 893 9.08 -10.05 -28.78
CA GLY A 893 9.56 -10.29 -27.41
C GLY A 893 8.93 -11.48 -26.67
N CYS A 894 7.99 -12.21 -27.26
CA CYS A 894 7.30 -13.33 -26.63
C CYS A 894 8.01 -14.67 -26.86
N SER A 895 8.13 -15.48 -25.81
CA SER A 895 8.42 -16.91 -25.93
C SER A 895 7.19 -17.63 -26.53
N LEU A 896 7.40 -18.77 -27.17
CA LEU A 896 6.31 -19.62 -27.71
C LEU A 896 5.65 -20.51 -26.64
N ASP A 897 6.25 -20.59 -25.42
CA ASP A 897 5.91 -21.56 -24.37
C ASP A 897 5.32 -20.92 -23.09
N ASP A 898 4.89 -19.66 -23.13
CA ASP A 898 4.25 -19.02 -21.98
C ASP A 898 2.79 -19.51 -21.82
N ASP A 899 2.59 -20.65 -21.15
CA ASP A 899 1.29 -21.24 -20.74
C ASP A 899 0.59 -20.43 -19.62
N ALA A 900 0.67 -19.11 -19.63
CA ALA A 900 0.05 -18.25 -18.62
C ALA A 900 -1.40 -17.90 -18.99
N ASP A 901 -2.34 -18.08 -18.06
CA ASP A 901 -3.73 -17.64 -18.25
C ASP A 901 -3.85 -16.12 -18.02
N LEU A 902 -4.69 -15.44 -18.82
CA LEU A 902 -5.00 -14.02 -18.64
C LEU A 902 -5.70 -13.78 -17.27
N PRO A 903 -5.30 -12.76 -16.48
CA PRO A 903 -5.93 -12.45 -15.20
C PRO A 903 -7.46 -12.24 -15.31
N GLU A 904 -8.20 -12.71 -14.29
CA GLU A 904 -9.67 -12.67 -14.27
C GLU A 904 -10.22 -11.23 -14.40
N ALA A 905 -9.54 -10.26 -13.79
CA ALA A 905 -9.89 -8.84 -13.85
C ALA A 905 -9.82 -8.25 -15.27
N LEU A 906 -9.05 -8.85 -16.18
CA LEU A 906 -8.91 -8.39 -17.57
C LEU A 906 -9.91 -9.05 -18.52
N LEU A 907 -10.60 -10.13 -18.10
CA LEU A 907 -11.55 -10.87 -18.93
C LEU A 907 -12.68 -10.00 -19.53
N PRO A 908 -13.28 -9.03 -18.80
CA PRO A 908 -14.33 -8.19 -19.39
C PRO A 908 -13.85 -7.36 -20.58
N PHE A 909 -12.58 -6.94 -20.58
CA PHE A 909 -11.96 -6.17 -21.65
C PHE A 909 -11.49 -7.06 -22.79
N TRP A 910 -10.97 -8.25 -22.46
CA TRP A 910 -10.59 -9.26 -23.44
C TRP A 910 -11.80 -9.73 -24.27
N GLN A 911 -12.91 -10.04 -23.60
CA GLN A 911 -14.16 -10.42 -24.25
C GLN A 911 -14.71 -9.30 -25.15
N ALA A 912 -14.66 -8.05 -24.69
CA ALA A 912 -15.02 -6.92 -25.53
C ALA A 912 -14.11 -6.79 -26.77
N THR A 913 -12.83 -7.15 -26.67
CA THR A 913 -11.90 -7.18 -27.81
C THR A 913 -12.30 -8.27 -28.81
N LEU A 914 -12.71 -9.47 -28.34
CA LEU A 914 -13.19 -10.55 -29.19
C LEU A 914 -14.53 -10.23 -29.89
N GLU A 915 -15.30 -9.28 -29.37
CA GLU A 915 -16.56 -8.84 -29.98
C GLU A 915 -16.40 -7.76 -31.06
N ILE A 916 -15.18 -7.29 -31.32
CA ILE A 916 -14.88 -6.38 -32.44
C ILE A 916 -15.34 -7.02 -33.76
N PRO A 917 -16.07 -6.28 -34.62
CA PRO A 917 -16.55 -6.79 -35.91
C PRO A 917 -15.44 -7.39 -36.79
N ALA A 918 -15.75 -8.52 -37.42
CA ALA A 918 -14.85 -9.27 -38.30
C ALA A 918 -14.24 -8.41 -39.41
N GLY A 919 -15.01 -7.47 -39.96
CA GLY A 919 -14.58 -6.56 -41.02
C GLY A 919 -13.52 -5.55 -40.59
N HIS A 920 -13.36 -5.31 -39.28
CA HIS A 920 -12.39 -4.37 -38.75
C HIS A 920 -11.01 -5.00 -38.52
N TRP A 921 -10.88 -6.33 -38.61
CA TRP A 921 -9.61 -7.04 -38.46
C TRP A 921 -8.85 -7.16 -39.79
N ARG A 922 -7.60 -6.71 -39.81
CA ARG A 922 -6.75 -6.74 -41.01
C ARG A 922 -6.48 -8.16 -41.51
N ALA A 923 -6.32 -9.12 -40.60
CA ALA A 923 -6.09 -10.53 -40.94
C ALA A 923 -7.33 -11.23 -41.54
N ILE A 924 -8.53 -10.71 -41.30
CA ILE A 924 -9.79 -11.28 -41.79
C ILE A 924 -10.23 -10.64 -43.12
N SER A 925 -9.88 -9.38 -43.36
CA SER A 925 -10.21 -8.62 -44.57
C SER A 925 -9.99 -9.39 -45.90
N PRO A 926 -8.88 -10.12 -46.12
CA PRO A 926 -8.69 -10.92 -47.35
C PRO A 926 -9.72 -12.03 -47.57
N PHE A 927 -10.38 -12.47 -46.50
CA PHE A 927 -11.38 -13.53 -46.52
C PHE A 927 -12.81 -12.98 -46.48
N ALA A 928 -13.02 -11.66 -46.53
CA ALA A 928 -14.33 -11.02 -46.42
C ALA A 928 -15.35 -11.60 -47.43
N ALA A 929 -14.93 -11.89 -48.66
CA ALA A 929 -15.78 -12.48 -49.69
C ALA A 929 -16.34 -13.87 -49.33
N ARG A 930 -15.75 -14.56 -48.35
CA ARG A 930 -16.15 -15.90 -47.89
C ARG A 930 -17.12 -15.88 -46.70
N LEU A 931 -17.44 -14.70 -46.16
CA LEU A 931 -18.38 -14.54 -45.04
C LEU A 931 -19.84 -14.84 -45.43
N ASN A 932 -20.17 -14.86 -46.72
CA ASN A 932 -21.53 -15.07 -47.22
C ASN A 932 -21.92 -16.56 -47.42
N THR A 933 -21.08 -17.53 -47.03
CA THR A 933 -21.41 -18.95 -47.24
C THR A 933 -22.57 -19.36 -46.33
N GLN A 934 -23.73 -19.61 -46.94
CA GLN A 934 -25.05 -19.47 -46.31
C GLN A 934 -25.55 -20.50 -45.28
N PRO A 935 -25.07 -21.75 -45.12
CA PRO A 935 -25.87 -22.69 -44.34
C PRO A 935 -25.81 -22.51 -42.80
N ASN A 936 -25.07 -21.53 -42.25
CA ASN A 936 -24.89 -21.42 -40.79
C ASN A 936 -24.93 -19.99 -40.19
N ILE A 937 -25.30 -18.96 -40.97
CA ILE A 937 -25.35 -17.58 -40.46
C ILE A 937 -26.47 -17.43 -39.43
N ASP A 938 -27.62 -18.08 -39.64
CA ASP A 938 -28.74 -18.12 -38.68
C ASP A 938 -28.33 -18.72 -37.33
N TYR A 939 -27.60 -19.83 -37.35
CA TYR A 939 -27.11 -20.49 -36.15
C TYR A 939 -26.09 -19.63 -35.39
N LEU A 940 -25.16 -19.00 -36.11
CA LEU A 940 -24.20 -18.06 -35.50
C LEU A 940 -24.90 -16.83 -34.91
N ALA A 941 -25.90 -16.28 -35.60
CA ALA A 941 -26.70 -15.17 -35.10
C ALA A 941 -27.47 -15.54 -33.81
N GLN A 942 -28.02 -16.76 -33.74
CA GLN A 942 -28.65 -17.28 -32.52
C GLN A 942 -27.64 -17.47 -31.38
N LEU A 943 -26.47 -18.07 -31.65
CA LEU A 943 -25.41 -18.23 -30.64
C LEU A 943 -24.92 -16.88 -30.12
N ARG A 944 -24.72 -15.91 -31.01
CA ARG A 944 -24.37 -14.52 -30.67
C ARG A 944 -25.46 -13.90 -29.80
N GLN A 945 -26.73 -14.00 -30.19
CA GLN A 945 -27.85 -13.46 -29.42
C GLN A 945 -27.93 -14.10 -28.01
N VAL A 946 -27.72 -15.42 -27.89
CA VAL A 946 -27.66 -16.11 -26.59
C VAL A 946 -26.46 -15.63 -25.76
N ARG A 947 -25.27 -15.48 -26.35
CA ARG A 947 -24.08 -14.96 -25.66
C ARG A 947 -24.31 -13.53 -25.17
N MET A 948 -24.88 -12.68 -26.00
CA MET A 948 -25.17 -11.27 -25.69
C MET A 948 -26.31 -11.07 -24.69
N THR A 949 -27.30 -11.98 -24.64
CA THR A 949 -28.46 -11.87 -23.73
C THR A 949 -28.32 -12.66 -22.43
N LYS A 950 -27.48 -13.72 -22.38
CA LYS A 950 -27.27 -14.54 -21.18
C LYS A 950 -25.87 -14.43 -20.58
N ALA A 951 -24.81 -14.52 -21.38
CA ALA A 951 -23.44 -14.58 -20.86
C ALA A 951 -22.85 -13.20 -20.49
N TYR A 952 -23.06 -12.17 -21.33
CA TYR A 952 -22.53 -10.83 -21.06
C TYR A 952 -23.22 -10.05 -19.91
N PRO A 953 -24.52 -10.23 -19.65
CA PRO A 953 -25.16 -9.64 -18.48
C PRO A 953 -24.68 -10.25 -17.15
N GLU A 954 -24.36 -11.55 -17.14
CA GLU A 954 -23.93 -12.32 -15.96
C GLU A 954 -22.42 -12.28 -15.67
N LEU A 955 -21.59 -11.84 -16.62
CA LEU A 955 -20.23 -11.44 -16.27
C LEU A 955 -20.31 -10.46 -15.10
N PRO A 956 -19.58 -10.72 -14.01
CA PRO A 956 -19.52 -9.75 -12.94
C PRO A 956 -18.95 -8.48 -13.55
N VAL A 957 -19.81 -7.50 -13.83
CA VAL A 957 -19.41 -6.12 -13.55
C VAL A 957 -19.18 -6.20 -12.06
N LEU A 958 -17.91 -6.45 -11.73
CA LEU A 958 -17.30 -6.50 -10.40
C LEU A 958 -18.26 -5.87 -9.42
N LYS A 959 -18.82 -6.68 -8.49
CA LYS A 959 -20.00 -6.38 -7.65
C LYS A 959 -19.78 -5.17 -6.74
N ALA A 960 -19.51 -4.00 -7.31
CA ALA A 960 -19.34 -2.71 -6.66
C ALA A 960 -20.68 -2.12 -6.17
N LYS A 961 -21.77 -2.90 -6.26
CA LYS A 961 -23.08 -2.49 -5.73
C LYS A 961 -23.44 -3.08 -4.37
N VAL A 962 -22.59 -3.92 -3.76
CA VAL A 962 -22.83 -4.42 -2.39
C VAL A 962 -21.61 -4.31 -1.47
N ALA A 963 -20.43 -3.88 -1.96
CA ALA A 963 -19.27 -3.59 -1.10
C ALA A 963 -19.33 -2.20 -0.42
N THR A 964 -20.52 -1.60 -0.29
CA THR A 964 -20.73 -0.74 0.87
C THR A 964 -20.95 -1.67 2.04
N SER A 965 -19.91 -1.76 2.87
CA SER A 965 -19.98 -1.97 4.32
C SER A 965 -19.26 -3.22 4.86
N TYR A 966 -18.38 -2.96 5.84
CA TYR A 966 -17.86 -3.87 6.87
C TYR A 966 -16.84 -4.95 6.48
N ALA A 967 -15.57 -4.53 6.36
CA ALA A 967 -14.47 -4.93 7.26
C ALA A 967 -13.12 -4.69 6.58
N ASN A 968 -12.27 -3.88 7.21
CA ASN A 968 -10.92 -3.51 6.76
C ASN A 968 -10.85 -2.85 5.36
N ALA A 969 -11.18 -1.56 5.31
CA ALA A 969 -10.96 -0.64 4.19
C ALA A 969 -9.48 -0.45 3.79
N ALA A 970 -8.56 -1.27 4.29
CA ALA A 970 -7.13 -1.11 4.09
C ALA A 970 -6.59 -1.71 2.80
N MET A 971 -7.35 -2.52 2.04
CA MET A 971 -6.91 -3.03 0.73
C MET A 971 -8.12 -3.26 -0.20
N ARG A 972 -8.43 -2.25 -1.04
CA ARG A 972 -9.34 -2.40 -2.18
C ARG A 972 -8.73 -3.40 -3.18
N SER A 973 -9.51 -4.34 -3.69
CA SER A 973 -9.09 -5.15 -4.84
C SER A 973 -9.11 -4.28 -6.10
N ILE A 974 -8.35 -4.63 -7.15
CA ILE A 974 -8.35 -3.93 -8.47
C ILE A 974 -9.79 -3.75 -8.99
N GLU A 975 -10.63 -4.73 -8.65
CA GLU A 975 -12.02 -4.83 -9.03
C GLU A 975 -12.93 -3.79 -8.35
N ASP A 976 -12.45 -3.12 -7.30
CA ASP A 976 -13.18 -2.11 -6.53
C ASP A 976 -12.75 -0.67 -6.84
N SER A 977 -11.75 -0.45 -7.74
CA SER A 977 -11.40 0.90 -8.19
C SER A 977 -12.58 1.50 -8.98
N PRO A 978 -13.13 2.66 -8.57
CA PRO A 978 -14.27 3.27 -9.26
C PRO A 978 -13.96 3.57 -10.73
N ALA A 979 -12.72 3.94 -11.06
CA ALA A 979 -12.29 4.18 -12.43
C ALA A 979 -12.22 2.89 -13.26
N PHE A 980 -11.72 1.80 -12.69
CA PHE A 980 -11.65 0.49 -13.36
C PHE A 980 -13.06 -0.10 -13.60
N VAL A 981 -13.95 0.03 -12.61
CA VAL A 981 -15.37 -0.35 -12.73
C VAL A 981 -16.09 0.47 -13.78
N GLU A 982 -15.86 1.79 -13.83
CA GLU A 982 -16.43 2.66 -14.86
C GLU A 982 -15.93 2.28 -16.26
N LEU A 983 -14.62 1.99 -16.40
CA LEU A 983 -14.02 1.52 -17.64
C LEU A 983 -14.67 0.19 -18.10
N ALA A 984 -14.84 -0.77 -17.19
CA ALA A 984 -15.52 -2.05 -17.47
C ALA A 984 -16.99 -1.85 -17.87
N ALA A 985 -17.72 -0.97 -17.17
CA ALA A 985 -19.10 -0.64 -17.51
C ALA A 985 -19.24 0.01 -18.89
N ASN A 986 -18.30 0.89 -19.26
CA ASN A 986 -18.26 1.50 -20.60
C ASN A 986 -17.91 0.48 -21.69
N SER A 987 -17.03 -0.48 -21.39
CA SER A 987 -16.75 -1.62 -22.27
C SER A 987 -17.99 -2.46 -22.54
N LYS A 988 -18.74 -2.79 -21.48
CA LYS A 988 -20.03 -3.51 -21.58
C LYS A 988 -21.05 -2.76 -22.44
N LYS A 989 -21.17 -1.43 -22.28
CA LYS A 989 -22.06 -0.60 -23.12
C LYS A 989 -21.69 -0.67 -24.61
N ARG A 990 -20.41 -0.75 -24.97
CA ARG A 990 -19.98 -0.91 -26.37
C ARG A 990 -20.35 -2.27 -26.94
N VAL A 991 -20.11 -3.35 -26.19
CA VAL A 991 -20.53 -4.69 -26.59
C VAL A 991 -22.05 -4.73 -26.85
N GLN A 992 -22.84 -4.07 -26.01
CA GLN A 992 -24.29 -3.95 -26.21
C GLN A 992 -24.69 -3.18 -27.48
N ARG A 993 -23.91 -2.18 -27.92
CA ARG A 993 -24.16 -1.47 -29.18
C ARG A 993 -23.87 -2.33 -30.40
N TRP A 994 -22.79 -3.11 -30.38
CA TRP A 994 -22.53 -4.09 -31.44
C TRP A 994 -23.57 -5.22 -31.45
N ALA A 995 -24.12 -5.55 -30.29
CA ALA A 995 -25.22 -6.51 -30.18
C ALA A 995 -26.56 -5.96 -30.71
N SER A 996 -26.76 -4.64 -30.71
CA SER A 996 -28.02 -4.02 -31.16
C SER A 996 -28.10 -3.80 -32.67
N LEU A 997 -27.04 -4.09 -33.43
CA LEU A 997 -27.03 -4.06 -34.89
C LEU A 997 -27.78 -5.29 -35.43
N PRO A 998 -28.97 -5.12 -36.05
CA PRO A 998 -29.76 -6.25 -36.53
C PRO A 998 -29.14 -6.85 -37.80
N LEU A 999 -28.85 -8.15 -37.78
CA LEU A 999 -28.68 -8.94 -39.00
C LEU A 999 -30.07 -9.14 -39.63
N GLN A 1000 -30.45 -8.27 -40.57
CA GLN A 1000 -31.67 -8.44 -41.35
C GLN A 1000 -31.49 -9.62 -42.31
N MET A 1001 -32.07 -10.76 -41.95
CA MET A 1001 -32.01 -11.99 -42.75
C MET A 1001 -32.93 -11.84 -43.97
N THR A 1002 -32.32 -11.68 -45.14
CA THR A 1002 -32.95 -11.75 -46.47
C THR A 1002 -32.21 -12.82 -47.29
N ASP A 1003 -32.79 -13.30 -48.38
CA ASP A 1003 -32.22 -14.39 -49.22
C ASP A 1003 -30.79 -14.10 -49.73
N PHE A 1004 -30.33 -12.84 -49.69
CA PHE A 1004 -28.95 -12.46 -49.98
C PHE A 1004 -28.48 -11.30 -49.10
N VAL A 1005 -27.54 -11.55 -48.19
CA VAL A 1005 -26.86 -10.51 -47.41
C VAL A 1005 -25.46 -10.28 -47.99
N PRO A 1006 -25.11 -9.04 -48.42
CA PRO A 1006 -23.76 -8.74 -48.89
C PRO A 1006 -22.69 -9.02 -47.83
N ALA A 1007 -21.57 -9.58 -48.26
CA ALA A 1007 -20.49 -10.00 -47.36
C ALA A 1007 -19.94 -8.87 -46.45
N HIS A 1008 -19.97 -7.61 -46.91
CA HIS A 1008 -19.57 -6.46 -46.09
C HIS A 1008 -20.52 -6.21 -44.90
N LYS A 1009 -21.83 -6.36 -45.10
CA LYS A 1009 -22.82 -6.24 -44.00
C LYS A 1009 -22.69 -7.37 -43.00
N VAL A 1010 -22.36 -8.58 -43.47
CA VAL A 1010 -22.06 -9.72 -42.59
C VAL A 1010 -20.79 -9.46 -41.77
N ALA A 1011 -19.77 -8.85 -42.38
CA ALA A 1011 -18.51 -8.49 -41.72
C ALA A 1011 -18.65 -7.40 -40.64
N GLU A 1012 -19.65 -6.53 -40.77
CA GLU A 1012 -19.96 -5.48 -39.78
C GLU A 1012 -20.69 -6.01 -38.55
N VAL A 1013 -21.35 -7.18 -38.64
CA VAL A 1013 -22.16 -7.73 -37.54
C VAL A 1013 -21.53 -8.95 -36.86
N LEU A 1014 -20.89 -9.86 -37.60
CA LEU A 1014 -20.20 -11.01 -37.00
C LEU A 1014 -18.91 -10.55 -36.30
N SER A 1015 -18.67 -11.02 -35.08
CA SER A 1015 -17.43 -10.75 -34.36
C SER A 1015 -16.35 -11.82 -34.59
N LEU A 1016 -15.14 -11.56 -34.09
CA LEU A 1016 -14.05 -12.55 -34.08
C LEU A 1016 -14.48 -13.85 -33.38
N GLU A 1017 -15.19 -13.74 -32.25
CA GLU A 1017 -15.68 -14.91 -31.50
C GLU A 1017 -16.73 -15.73 -32.27
N ASP A 1018 -17.51 -15.09 -33.13
CA ASP A 1018 -18.45 -15.81 -34.01
C ASP A 1018 -17.71 -16.56 -35.12
N LEU A 1019 -16.61 -16.01 -35.63
CA LEU A 1019 -15.77 -16.66 -36.63
C LEU A 1019 -15.05 -17.90 -36.08
N ASN A 1020 -14.73 -17.94 -34.79
CA ASN A 1020 -14.18 -19.12 -34.11
C ASN A 1020 -15.11 -20.33 -34.16
N ASN A 1021 -16.42 -20.08 -34.23
CA ASN A 1021 -17.47 -21.08 -34.29
C ASN A 1021 -18.00 -21.31 -35.72
N HIS A 1022 -17.42 -20.65 -36.72
CA HIS A 1022 -17.86 -20.75 -38.10
C HIS A 1022 -17.55 -22.14 -38.70
N SER A 1023 -18.49 -22.63 -39.52
CA SER A 1023 -18.35 -23.87 -40.29
C SER A 1023 -17.21 -23.85 -41.34
N HIS A 1024 -16.79 -22.66 -41.79
CA HIS A 1024 -15.79 -22.53 -42.84
C HIS A 1024 -14.38 -22.64 -42.27
N ARG A 1025 -13.71 -23.78 -42.52
CA ARG A 1025 -12.40 -24.15 -41.93
C ARG A 1025 -11.35 -23.04 -42.02
N ILE A 1026 -11.29 -22.30 -43.13
CA ILE A 1026 -10.28 -21.26 -43.34
C ILE A 1026 -10.57 -20.02 -42.50
N LEU A 1027 -11.83 -19.62 -42.37
CA LEU A 1027 -12.22 -18.45 -41.55
C LEU A 1027 -12.00 -18.77 -40.07
N ARG A 1028 -12.43 -19.96 -39.64
CA ARG A 1028 -12.18 -20.46 -38.29
C ARG A 1028 -10.69 -20.52 -37.94
N ARG A 1029 -9.85 -21.02 -38.87
CA ARG A 1029 -8.40 -21.08 -38.65
C ARG A 1029 -7.79 -19.68 -38.57
N ALA A 1030 -8.16 -18.77 -39.49
CA ALA A 1030 -7.67 -17.40 -39.47
C ALA A 1030 -8.07 -16.67 -38.18
N SER A 1031 -9.31 -16.86 -37.71
CA SER A 1031 -9.84 -16.32 -36.46
C SER A 1031 -9.08 -16.83 -35.24
N ARG A 1032 -8.93 -18.16 -35.11
CA ARG A 1032 -8.19 -18.77 -33.99
C ARG A 1032 -6.73 -18.34 -33.94
N THR A 1033 -6.05 -18.33 -35.08
CA THR A 1033 -4.65 -17.88 -35.14
C THR A 1033 -4.51 -16.40 -34.76
N LEU A 1034 -5.48 -15.55 -35.12
CA LEU A 1034 -5.48 -14.15 -34.68
C LEU A 1034 -5.70 -14.06 -33.16
N GLN A 1035 -6.68 -14.77 -32.61
CA GLN A 1035 -6.95 -14.81 -31.18
C GLN A 1035 -5.73 -15.28 -30.38
N GLU A 1036 -5.12 -16.41 -30.76
CA GLU A 1036 -3.92 -16.97 -30.10
C GLU A 1036 -2.78 -15.93 -30.05
N LYS A 1037 -2.55 -15.19 -31.15
CA LYS A 1037 -1.53 -14.14 -31.19
C LYS A 1037 -1.89 -12.91 -30.35
N LEU A 1038 -3.16 -12.52 -30.34
CA LEU A 1038 -3.64 -11.42 -29.49
C LEU A 1038 -3.50 -11.78 -28.01
N GLU A 1039 -3.80 -13.03 -27.65
CA GLU A 1039 -3.67 -13.56 -26.29
C GLU A 1039 -2.20 -13.60 -25.87
N GLN A 1040 -1.33 -14.15 -26.71
CA GLN A 1040 0.13 -14.12 -26.50
C GLN A 1040 0.64 -12.69 -26.32
N CYS A 1041 0.19 -11.73 -27.14
CA CYS A 1041 0.55 -10.32 -26.99
C CYS A 1041 0.10 -9.75 -25.65
N GLN A 1042 -1.10 -10.09 -25.18
CA GLN A 1042 -1.60 -9.60 -23.88
C GLN A 1042 -0.81 -10.19 -22.71
N LEU A 1043 -0.47 -11.48 -22.75
CA LEU A 1043 0.36 -12.12 -21.73
C LEU A 1043 1.75 -11.49 -21.66
N CYS A 1044 2.41 -11.31 -22.79
CA CYS A 1044 3.70 -10.62 -22.84
C CYS A 1044 3.60 -9.17 -22.41
N LEU A 1045 2.53 -8.47 -22.79
CA LEU A 1045 2.29 -7.10 -22.33
C LEU A 1045 2.20 -7.03 -20.81
N GLN A 1046 1.50 -7.96 -20.16
CA GLN A 1046 1.44 -8.04 -18.69
C GLN A 1046 2.82 -8.29 -18.08
N ASN A 1047 3.57 -9.24 -18.64
CA ASN A 1047 4.91 -9.59 -18.14
C ASN A 1047 5.88 -8.40 -18.26
N VAL A 1048 5.88 -7.74 -19.42
CA VAL A 1048 6.72 -6.55 -19.69
C VAL A 1048 6.30 -5.39 -18.78
N LEU A 1049 5.01 -5.09 -18.66
CA LEU A 1049 4.53 -4.05 -17.76
C LEU A 1049 4.92 -4.34 -16.31
N GLY A 1050 4.77 -5.58 -15.83
CA GLY A 1050 5.15 -5.98 -14.48
C GLY A 1050 6.65 -5.91 -14.18
N SER A 1051 7.51 -6.02 -15.21
CA SER A 1051 8.96 -5.88 -15.05
C SER A 1051 9.44 -4.43 -14.89
N LEU A 1052 8.61 -3.45 -15.27
CA LEU A 1052 8.95 -2.03 -15.17
C LEU A 1052 8.98 -1.53 -13.71
N PRO A 1053 9.75 -0.47 -13.44
CA PRO A 1053 9.78 0.19 -12.13
C PRO A 1053 8.37 0.57 -11.64
N GLY A 1054 8.13 0.38 -10.34
CA GLY A 1054 6.83 0.61 -9.71
C GLY A 1054 6.38 2.06 -9.80
N SER A 1055 7.31 3.02 -9.71
CA SER A 1055 7.02 4.46 -9.86
C SER A 1055 6.42 4.81 -11.22
N ILE A 1056 7.00 4.27 -12.30
CA ILE A 1056 6.52 4.47 -13.67
C ILE A 1056 5.15 3.81 -13.85
N ARG A 1057 4.99 2.58 -13.37
CA ARG A 1057 3.72 1.86 -13.42
C ARG A 1057 2.62 2.63 -12.68
N LEU A 1058 2.87 3.07 -11.45
CA LEU A 1058 1.91 3.83 -10.64
C LEU A 1058 1.44 5.10 -11.36
N ARG A 1059 2.38 5.86 -11.92
CA ARG A 1059 2.08 7.08 -12.67
C ARG A 1059 1.29 6.80 -13.94
N TRP A 1060 1.64 5.76 -14.71
CA TRP A 1060 0.89 5.38 -15.90
C TRP A 1060 -0.49 4.83 -15.57
N GLY A 1061 -0.61 4.10 -14.45
CA GLY A 1061 -1.88 3.65 -13.88
C GLY A 1061 -2.83 4.81 -13.62
N GLN A 1062 -2.38 5.84 -12.90
CA GLN A 1062 -3.18 7.04 -12.64
C GLN A 1062 -3.61 7.77 -13.92
N LEU A 1063 -2.70 7.92 -14.88
CA LEU A 1063 -3.04 8.53 -16.18
C LEU A 1063 -3.99 7.67 -16.99
N ALA A 1064 -3.91 6.35 -16.85
CA ALA A 1064 -4.82 5.41 -17.47
C ALA A 1064 -6.20 5.46 -16.79
N GLU A 1065 -6.30 5.61 -15.46
CA GLU A 1065 -7.56 5.83 -14.74
C GLU A 1065 -8.22 7.14 -15.17
N ASP A 1066 -7.46 8.23 -15.21
CA ASP A 1066 -7.90 9.58 -15.63
C ASP A 1066 -8.28 9.70 -17.12
N ASN A 1067 -8.08 8.66 -17.94
CA ASN A 1067 -8.20 8.68 -19.39
C ASN A 1067 -7.30 9.74 -20.08
N ARG A 1068 -6.12 9.99 -19.51
CA ARG A 1068 -5.13 10.96 -20.00
C ARG A 1068 -3.92 10.31 -20.66
N LEU A 1069 -3.78 8.98 -20.57
CA LEU A 1069 -2.69 8.25 -21.21
C LEU A 1069 -2.93 8.11 -22.73
N PRO A 1070 -2.03 8.59 -23.61
CA PRO A 1070 -2.20 8.47 -25.07
C PRO A 1070 -1.79 7.06 -25.54
N VAL A 1071 -2.69 6.09 -25.33
CA VAL A 1071 -2.40 4.65 -25.47
C VAL A 1071 -1.86 4.22 -26.83
N GLU A 1072 -2.40 4.78 -27.93
CA GLU A 1072 -1.94 4.46 -29.30
C GLU A 1072 -0.57 5.05 -29.64
N ALA A 1073 -0.13 6.07 -28.91
CA ALA A 1073 1.11 6.80 -29.18
C ALA A 1073 2.08 6.64 -28.01
N ILE A 1074 2.66 5.44 -27.86
CA ILE A 1074 3.57 5.12 -26.75
C ILE A 1074 4.75 6.10 -26.63
N SER A 1075 5.25 6.61 -27.76
CA SER A 1075 6.31 7.63 -27.80
C SER A 1075 5.95 8.95 -27.08
N ARG A 1076 4.67 9.17 -26.78
CA ARG A 1076 4.16 10.32 -26.01
C ARG A 1076 3.84 9.99 -24.56
N TRP A 1077 4.14 8.78 -24.10
CA TRP A 1077 3.91 8.40 -22.70
C TRP A 1077 4.87 9.17 -21.79
N PRO A 1078 4.36 9.83 -20.74
CA PRO A 1078 5.19 10.64 -19.87
C PRO A 1078 6.16 9.75 -19.09
N GLY A 1079 7.44 10.13 -19.06
CA GLY A 1079 8.48 9.36 -18.36
C GLY A 1079 9.08 8.20 -19.16
N LEU A 1080 8.71 8.00 -20.43
CA LEU A 1080 9.27 6.93 -21.27
C LEU A 1080 10.80 6.98 -21.38
N LYS A 1081 11.39 8.18 -21.52
CA LYS A 1081 12.86 8.34 -21.56
C LYS A 1081 13.56 7.80 -20.31
N LYS A 1082 12.94 7.98 -19.14
CA LYS A 1082 13.48 7.43 -17.88
C LYS A 1082 13.38 5.91 -17.87
N ALA A 1083 12.27 5.36 -18.35
CA ALA A 1083 12.10 3.92 -18.49
C ALA A 1083 13.18 3.32 -19.42
N GLU A 1084 13.48 4.01 -20.54
CA GLU A 1084 14.53 3.63 -21.49
C GLU A 1084 15.94 3.70 -20.89
N GLU A 1085 16.23 4.68 -20.03
CA GLU A 1085 17.51 4.81 -19.32
C GLU A 1085 17.75 3.65 -18.34
N LEU A 1086 16.70 3.17 -17.68
CA LEU A 1086 16.76 2.06 -16.72
C LEU A 1086 16.80 0.69 -17.42
N ASP A 1087 15.89 0.47 -18.37
CA ASP A 1087 15.84 -0.75 -19.17
C ASP A 1087 15.32 -0.47 -20.58
N PHE A 1088 16.27 -0.21 -21.47
CA PHE A 1088 16.02 0.04 -22.88
C PHE A 1088 15.32 -1.15 -23.58
N ASN A 1089 15.70 -2.39 -23.26
CA ASN A 1089 15.19 -3.56 -23.96
C ASN A 1089 13.72 -3.81 -23.59
N THR A 1090 13.38 -3.71 -22.30
CA THR A 1090 12.00 -3.86 -21.81
C THR A 1090 11.11 -2.74 -22.34
N THR A 1091 11.59 -1.49 -22.30
CA THR A 1091 10.81 -0.34 -22.80
C THR A 1091 10.60 -0.40 -24.32
N ARG A 1092 11.61 -0.83 -25.08
CA ARG A 1092 11.46 -1.07 -26.52
C ARG A 1092 10.48 -2.20 -26.82
N THR A 1093 10.56 -3.30 -26.08
CA THR A 1093 9.63 -4.43 -26.24
C THR A 1093 8.20 -4.00 -25.97
N LEU A 1094 7.96 -3.17 -24.94
CA LEU A 1094 6.65 -2.57 -24.66
C LEU A 1094 6.13 -1.76 -25.87
N ALA A 1095 7.00 -0.90 -26.43
CA ALA A 1095 6.64 -0.09 -27.60
C ALA A 1095 6.27 -0.93 -28.81
N GLU A 1096 7.06 -1.96 -29.09
CA GLU A 1096 6.83 -2.89 -30.19
C GLU A 1096 5.54 -3.71 -29.99
N LEU A 1097 5.24 -4.15 -28.77
CA LEU A 1097 3.99 -4.87 -28.44
C LEU A 1097 2.75 -3.99 -28.65
N ILE A 1098 2.75 -2.76 -28.13
CA ILE A 1098 1.61 -1.84 -28.28
C ILE A 1098 1.42 -1.43 -29.75
N GLU A 1099 2.51 -1.15 -30.48
CA GLU A 1099 2.43 -0.85 -31.90
C GLU A 1099 1.89 -2.05 -32.71
N TRP A 1100 2.36 -3.27 -32.39
CA TRP A 1100 1.87 -4.51 -33.01
C TRP A 1100 0.39 -4.76 -32.72
N TRP A 1101 -0.07 -4.49 -31.50
CA TRP A 1101 -1.47 -4.63 -31.07
C TRP A 1101 -2.41 -3.79 -31.94
N PHE A 1102 -2.14 -2.50 -32.09
CA PHE A 1102 -3.00 -1.61 -32.88
C PHE A 1102 -2.90 -1.86 -34.40
N LYS A 1103 -1.78 -2.41 -34.89
CA LYS A 1103 -1.61 -2.79 -36.31
C LYS A 1103 -2.52 -3.94 -36.76
N GLN A 1104 -3.11 -4.71 -35.83
CA GLN A 1104 -4.04 -5.79 -36.17
C GLN A 1104 -5.41 -5.27 -36.68
N LEU A 1105 -5.77 -4.03 -36.33
CA LEU A 1105 -6.97 -3.37 -36.86
C LEU A 1105 -6.72 -2.84 -38.28
N GLY A 1106 -7.75 -2.93 -39.13
CA GLY A 1106 -7.76 -2.31 -40.46
C GLY A 1106 -7.88 -0.79 -40.38
N GLU A 1107 -7.38 -0.08 -41.40
CA GLU A 1107 -7.41 1.39 -41.44
C GLU A 1107 -8.83 1.97 -41.32
N ASN A 1108 -9.83 1.23 -41.82
CA ASN A 1108 -11.25 1.61 -41.82
C ASN A 1108 -12.01 1.20 -40.54
N ALA A 1109 -11.34 0.69 -39.50
CA ALA A 1109 -12.00 0.33 -38.24
C ALA A 1109 -12.63 1.55 -37.55
N ASP A 1110 -13.85 1.38 -37.03
CA ASP A 1110 -14.62 2.43 -36.36
C ASP A 1110 -14.03 2.86 -35.00
N SER A 1111 -14.55 3.97 -34.46
CA SER A 1111 -14.07 4.52 -33.19
C SER A 1111 -14.27 3.57 -32.01
N ASP A 1112 -15.36 2.80 -32.02
CA ASP A 1112 -15.70 1.88 -30.92
C ASP A 1112 -14.73 0.68 -30.90
N SER A 1113 -14.30 0.16 -32.07
CA SER A 1113 -13.31 -0.93 -32.14
C SER A 1113 -11.92 -0.47 -31.71
N ARG A 1114 -11.51 0.73 -32.14
CA ARG A 1114 -10.26 1.33 -31.66
C ARG A 1114 -10.32 1.57 -30.15
N GLN A 1115 -11.46 2.02 -29.62
CA GLN A 1115 -11.61 2.24 -28.18
C GLN A 1115 -11.61 0.93 -27.37
N ALA A 1116 -12.15 -0.18 -27.89
CA ALA A 1116 -12.03 -1.49 -27.24
C ALA A 1116 -10.56 -1.94 -27.13
N MET A 1117 -9.77 -1.78 -28.20
CA MET A 1117 -8.32 -2.05 -28.17
C MET A 1117 -7.59 -1.14 -27.17
N ARG A 1118 -7.98 0.15 -27.08
CA ARG A 1118 -7.43 1.09 -26.08
C ARG A 1118 -7.79 0.70 -24.66
N ASP A 1119 -9.04 0.33 -24.40
CA ASP A 1119 -9.50 0.01 -23.06
C ASP A 1119 -8.89 -1.30 -22.54
N MET A 1120 -8.59 -2.27 -23.42
CA MET A 1120 -7.79 -3.44 -23.05
C MET A 1120 -6.38 -3.05 -22.58
N VAL A 1121 -5.67 -2.18 -23.32
CA VAL A 1121 -4.33 -1.73 -22.93
C VAL A 1121 -4.38 -0.83 -21.68
N ARG A 1122 -5.41 0.01 -21.51
CA ARG A 1122 -5.61 0.79 -20.27
C ARG A 1122 -5.83 -0.13 -19.08
N ALA A 1123 -6.71 -1.12 -19.21
CA ALA A 1123 -6.97 -2.10 -18.16
C ALA A 1123 -5.68 -2.85 -17.80
N ALA A 1124 -4.88 -3.24 -18.80
CA ALA A 1124 -3.57 -3.85 -18.60
C ALA A 1124 -2.60 -2.96 -17.81
N VAL A 1125 -2.51 -1.66 -18.15
CA VAL A 1125 -1.66 -0.69 -17.45
C VAL A 1125 -2.14 -0.45 -16.01
N ILE A 1126 -3.44 -0.27 -15.80
CA ILE A 1126 -4.02 -0.10 -14.46
C ILE A 1126 -3.76 -1.35 -13.62
N TYR A 1127 -4.00 -2.53 -14.20
CA TYR A 1127 -3.75 -3.81 -13.53
C TYR A 1127 -2.28 -3.94 -13.09
N ALA A 1128 -1.33 -3.65 -13.98
CA ALA A 1128 0.10 -3.71 -13.65
C ALA A 1128 0.53 -2.67 -12.59
N SER A 1129 -0.15 -1.52 -12.52
CA SER A 1129 0.16 -0.42 -11.59
C SER A 1129 -0.22 -0.67 -10.14
N LEU A 1130 -1.10 -1.64 -9.90
CA LEU A 1130 -1.64 -1.94 -8.57
C LEU A 1130 -0.81 -3.00 -7.83
N GLY A 1131 0.35 -3.40 -8.38
CA GLY A 1131 1.18 -4.50 -7.89
C GLY A 1131 0.56 -5.86 -8.22
N ASN A 1132 0.91 -6.92 -7.50
CA ASN A 1132 0.25 -8.23 -7.58
C ASN A 1132 -0.73 -8.48 -6.40
N PRO A 1133 -1.82 -7.71 -6.26
CA PRO A 1133 -2.78 -7.83 -5.15
C PRO A 1133 -3.67 -9.06 -5.27
N GLN A 1134 -3.74 -9.68 -6.46
CA GLN A 1134 -4.54 -10.88 -6.68
C GLN A 1134 -4.00 -12.10 -5.94
N GLU A 1135 -2.75 -12.09 -5.48
CA GLU A 1135 -2.22 -13.21 -4.69
C GLU A 1135 -2.69 -13.22 -3.24
N ILE A 1136 -3.31 -12.16 -2.68
CA ILE A 1136 -3.68 -12.12 -1.26
C ILE A 1136 -5.20 -11.97 -1.08
N VAL A 1137 -5.86 -13.08 -0.78
CA VAL A 1137 -7.25 -13.12 -0.31
C VAL A 1137 -7.27 -12.61 1.13
N LYS A 1138 -8.04 -11.57 1.41
CA LYS A 1138 -8.31 -11.08 2.77
C LYS A 1138 -9.81 -11.03 3.03
N GLY A 1139 -10.23 -11.45 4.21
CA GLY A 1139 -11.63 -11.44 4.57
C GLY A 1139 -11.89 -11.29 6.05
N SER A 1140 -13.14 -10.98 6.39
CA SER A 1140 -13.65 -10.98 7.75
C SER A 1140 -14.62 -12.13 7.94
N ILE A 1141 -14.86 -12.48 9.20
CA ILE A 1141 -15.88 -13.47 9.53
C ILE A 1141 -17.25 -12.80 9.35
N PHE A 1142 -18.06 -13.32 8.43
CA PHE A 1142 -19.44 -12.87 8.24
C PHE A 1142 -20.38 -13.53 9.26
N SER A 1143 -20.17 -14.81 9.53
CA SER A 1143 -20.88 -15.56 10.57
C SER A 1143 -19.89 -16.48 11.28
N PRO A 1144 -19.68 -16.35 12.60
CA PRO A 1144 -18.67 -17.13 13.32
C PRO A 1144 -19.07 -18.61 13.48
N PRO A 1145 -18.10 -19.53 13.57
CA PRO A 1145 -18.36 -20.93 13.87
C PRO A 1145 -18.91 -21.11 15.31
N ARG A 1146 -19.60 -22.22 15.58
CA ARG A 1146 -20.11 -22.51 16.93
C ARG A 1146 -18.99 -22.98 17.86
N ARG A 1147 -17.96 -23.65 17.33
CA ARG A 1147 -16.74 -24.10 18.02
C ARG A 1147 -15.54 -24.05 17.06
N MET A 1148 -14.32 -23.93 17.61
CA MET A 1148 -13.07 -24.11 16.85
C MET A 1148 -12.72 -25.59 16.76
N ALA A 1149 -13.35 -26.30 15.82
CA ALA A 1149 -13.13 -27.73 15.61
C ALA A 1149 -12.86 -28.08 14.16
N PHE A 1150 -12.06 -29.13 13.93
CA PHE A 1150 -11.82 -29.68 12.61
C PHE A 1150 -13.15 -30.06 11.93
N GLY A 1151 -13.33 -29.62 10.69
CA GLY A 1151 -14.51 -29.89 9.87
C GLY A 1151 -15.67 -28.93 10.07
N GLU A 1152 -15.57 -27.98 10.99
CA GLU A 1152 -16.62 -27.00 11.25
C GLU A 1152 -16.72 -25.96 10.12
N ARG A 1153 -17.95 -25.50 9.84
CA ARG A 1153 -18.26 -24.61 8.72
C ARG A 1153 -18.76 -23.27 9.22
N PHE A 1154 -18.32 -22.22 8.55
CA PHE A 1154 -18.75 -20.87 8.83
C PHE A 1154 -18.61 -19.99 7.58
N SER A 1155 -19.11 -18.76 7.64
CA SER A 1155 -19.16 -17.88 6.47
C SER A 1155 -18.22 -16.70 6.66
N VAL A 1156 -17.46 -16.38 5.61
CA VAL A 1156 -16.50 -15.28 5.58
C VAL A 1156 -16.84 -14.32 4.44
N SER A 1157 -16.67 -13.03 4.68
CA SER A 1157 -16.70 -12.02 3.63
C SER A 1157 -15.29 -11.85 3.11
N LEU A 1158 -15.06 -12.13 1.82
CA LEU A 1158 -13.74 -12.02 1.20
C LEU A 1158 -13.70 -10.79 0.28
N ASN A 1159 -12.52 -10.19 0.17
CA ASN A 1159 -12.24 -9.06 -0.72
C ASN A 1159 -12.24 -9.44 -2.22
N GLN A 1160 -12.18 -10.73 -2.55
CA GLN A 1160 -12.25 -11.26 -3.92
C GLN A 1160 -12.85 -12.67 -3.93
N ILE A 1161 -13.46 -13.07 -5.04
CA ILE A 1161 -13.97 -14.43 -5.22
C ILE A 1161 -12.77 -15.37 -5.49
N VAL A 1162 -12.72 -16.51 -4.80
CA VAL A 1162 -11.56 -17.42 -4.82
C VAL A 1162 -12.04 -18.82 -5.15
N ARG A 1163 -11.40 -19.50 -6.12
CA ARG A 1163 -11.81 -20.85 -6.54
C ARG A 1163 -12.07 -21.80 -5.37
N ILE A 1164 -13.19 -22.52 -5.46
CA ILE A 1164 -13.60 -23.57 -4.52
C ILE A 1164 -12.47 -24.59 -4.37
N GLY A 1165 -12.20 -25.01 -3.12
CA GLY A 1165 -11.14 -25.95 -2.75
C GLY A 1165 -9.79 -25.33 -2.36
N LYS A 1166 -9.61 -24.01 -2.52
CA LYS A 1166 -8.39 -23.30 -2.07
C LYS A 1166 -8.36 -23.14 -0.55
N THR A 1167 -7.13 -23.09 0.00
CA THR A 1167 -6.88 -22.95 1.44
C THR A 1167 -6.67 -21.49 1.85
N LEU A 1168 -7.30 -21.10 2.96
CA LEU A 1168 -7.12 -19.82 3.65
C LEU A 1168 -6.60 -20.07 5.07
N GLN A 1169 -6.09 -19.03 5.71
CA GLN A 1169 -5.61 -19.01 7.09
C GLN A 1169 -6.45 -18.05 7.90
N LEU A 1170 -6.85 -18.46 9.11
CA LEU A 1170 -7.51 -17.63 10.10
C LEU A 1170 -6.42 -17.03 11.00
N LEU A 1171 -6.42 -15.70 11.16
CA LEU A 1171 -5.46 -14.98 12.00
C LEU A 1171 -6.13 -14.43 13.26
N ASN A 1172 -5.44 -14.55 14.40
CA ASN A 1172 -5.88 -13.95 15.65
C ASN A 1172 -5.59 -12.42 15.71
N LYS A 1173 -5.86 -11.80 16.87
CA LYS A 1173 -5.67 -10.37 17.12
C LYS A 1173 -4.20 -9.91 16.99
N GLU A 1174 -3.25 -10.78 17.30
CA GLU A 1174 -1.81 -10.54 17.11
C GLU A 1174 -1.30 -10.90 15.70
N GLN A 1175 -2.19 -11.21 14.75
CA GLN A 1175 -1.87 -11.66 13.38
C GLN A 1175 -1.12 -13.00 13.29
N GLU A 1176 -1.33 -13.88 14.26
CA GLU A 1176 -0.79 -15.24 14.27
C GLU A 1176 -1.80 -16.25 13.69
N VAL A 1177 -1.29 -17.28 12.99
CA VAL A 1177 -2.12 -18.30 12.33
C VAL A 1177 -2.77 -19.21 13.36
N ALA A 1178 -4.10 -19.18 13.40
CA ALA A 1178 -4.91 -19.85 14.40
C ALA A 1178 -5.63 -21.09 13.84
N ALA A 1179 -6.01 -21.07 12.55
CA ALA A 1179 -6.54 -22.24 11.83
C ALA A 1179 -6.30 -22.14 10.31
N GLU A 1180 -6.32 -23.29 9.63
CA GLU A 1180 -6.43 -23.36 8.16
C GLU A 1180 -7.86 -23.71 7.77
N LEU A 1181 -8.32 -23.08 6.69
CA LEU A 1181 -9.68 -23.13 6.17
C LEU A 1181 -9.64 -23.57 4.71
N THR A 1182 -10.67 -24.24 4.21
CA THR A 1182 -10.88 -24.49 2.77
C THR A 1182 -12.21 -23.92 2.32
N ILE A 1183 -12.23 -23.33 1.13
CA ILE A 1183 -13.45 -22.78 0.52
C ILE A 1183 -14.32 -23.92 -0.03
N GLU A 1184 -15.59 -23.98 0.35
CA GLU A 1184 -16.55 -24.97 -0.19
C GLU A 1184 -17.52 -24.34 -1.21
N GLU A 1185 -18.04 -23.14 -0.95
CA GLU A 1185 -19.14 -22.56 -1.74
C GLU A 1185 -19.17 -21.02 -1.65
N HIS A 1186 -19.67 -20.34 -2.68
CA HIS A 1186 -19.92 -18.89 -2.68
C HIS A 1186 -21.43 -18.61 -2.71
N ASP A 1187 -21.92 -17.84 -1.73
CA ASP A 1187 -23.27 -17.28 -1.69
C ASP A 1187 -23.25 -15.82 -2.21
N GLU A 1188 -24.44 -15.22 -2.44
CA GLU A 1188 -24.55 -13.86 -3.01
C GLU A 1188 -23.83 -12.77 -2.20
N SER A 1189 -23.68 -12.96 -0.88
CA SER A 1189 -23.10 -12.01 0.09
C SER A 1189 -21.98 -12.57 0.98
N SER A 1190 -21.61 -13.86 0.87
CA SER A 1190 -20.60 -14.48 1.73
C SER A 1190 -20.00 -15.75 1.12
N THR A 1191 -18.82 -16.16 1.55
CA THR A 1191 -18.17 -17.42 1.13
C THR A 1191 -18.18 -18.42 2.28
N ARG A 1192 -18.64 -19.63 2.03
CA ARG A 1192 -18.68 -20.70 3.03
C ARG A 1192 -17.33 -21.41 3.07
N VAL A 1193 -16.72 -21.44 4.25
CA VAL A 1193 -15.41 -22.04 4.51
C VAL A 1193 -15.52 -23.13 5.57
N LYS A 1194 -14.64 -24.11 5.47
CA LYS A 1194 -14.54 -25.26 6.38
C LYS A 1194 -13.16 -25.28 7.05
N ILE A 1195 -13.11 -25.47 8.36
CA ILE A 1195 -11.85 -25.61 9.09
C ILE A 1195 -11.21 -26.96 8.75
N THR A 1196 -10.01 -26.94 8.20
CA THR A 1196 -9.22 -28.15 7.87
C THR A 1196 -8.09 -28.40 8.85
N LYS A 1197 -7.66 -27.39 9.62
CA LYS A 1197 -6.64 -27.59 10.64
C LYS A 1197 -6.81 -26.54 11.73
N VAL A 1198 -6.80 -26.96 12.98
CA VAL A 1198 -6.81 -26.07 14.15
C VAL A 1198 -5.39 -26.04 14.71
N LEU A 1199 -4.82 -24.85 14.85
CA LEU A 1199 -3.50 -24.63 15.45
C LEU A 1199 -3.60 -24.07 16.87
N ARG A 1200 -4.68 -23.34 17.17
CA ARG A 1200 -5.02 -22.82 18.51
C ARG A 1200 -6.53 -22.90 18.75
N GLU A 1201 -6.93 -23.27 19.96
CA GLU A 1201 -8.34 -23.45 20.35
C GLU A 1201 -8.93 -22.26 21.12
N ASP A 1202 -8.11 -21.29 21.53
CA ASP A 1202 -8.41 -20.18 22.45
C ASP A 1202 -8.69 -18.83 21.74
N ILE A 1203 -9.53 -18.84 20.71
CA ILE A 1203 -9.87 -17.62 19.94
C ILE A 1203 -11.26 -17.09 20.33
N ASP A 1204 -11.35 -15.84 20.76
CA ASP A 1204 -12.63 -15.14 20.95
C ASP A 1204 -13.09 -14.46 19.66
N PHE A 1205 -14.19 -14.94 19.09
CA PHE A 1205 -14.78 -14.47 17.84
C PHE A 1205 -15.47 -13.10 17.91
N LYS A 1206 -15.50 -12.47 19.08
CA LYS A 1206 -15.98 -11.09 19.26
C LYS A 1206 -14.96 -10.03 18.83
N ASP A 1207 -13.70 -10.40 18.66
CA ASP A 1207 -12.62 -9.50 18.23
C ASP A 1207 -12.48 -9.48 16.69
N ASN A 1208 -11.83 -8.44 16.15
CA ASN A 1208 -11.52 -8.27 14.72
C ASN A 1208 -10.58 -9.36 14.18
N ILE A 1209 -11.13 -10.55 13.93
CA ILE A 1209 -10.42 -11.70 13.34
C ILE A 1209 -10.38 -11.55 11.83
N THR A 1210 -9.21 -11.84 11.25
CA THR A 1210 -9.00 -11.70 9.81
C THR A 1210 -8.66 -13.04 9.17
N VAL A 1211 -9.16 -13.26 7.96
CA VAL A 1211 -8.87 -14.42 7.15
C VAL A 1211 -7.92 -13.98 6.05
N ILE A 1212 -6.80 -14.69 5.85
CA ILE A 1212 -5.82 -14.41 4.81
C ILE A 1212 -5.47 -15.68 4.04
N GLY A 1213 -5.39 -15.65 2.72
CA GLY A 1213 -4.90 -16.78 1.92
C GLY A 1213 -4.24 -16.35 0.63
N ARG A 1214 -3.58 -17.28 -0.07
CA ARG A 1214 -3.00 -17.02 -1.39
C ARG A 1214 -3.80 -17.62 -2.53
N VAL A 1215 -3.98 -16.87 -3.62
CA VAL A 1215 -4.71 -17.35 -4.82
C VAL A 1215 -3.83 -18.29 -5.67
N ARG A 1216 -2.51 -18.04 -5.70
CA ARG A 1216 -1.54 -18.96 -6.33
C ARG A 1216 -1.14 -20.08 -5.40
#